data_AF-A0A356ZAA2-F1
#
_entry.id   AF-A0A356ZAA2-F1
#
_cell.length_a   1.000
_cell.length_b   1.000
_cell.length_c   1.000
_cell.angle_alpha   90.00
_cell.angle_beta   90.00
_cell.angle_gamma   90.00
#
_symmetry.space_group_name_H-M   'P 1'
#
loop_
_entity.id
_entity.type
_entity.pdbx_description
1 polymer ?
#
loop_
_entity_poly.entity_id
_entity_poly.type
_entity_poly.pdbx_seq_one_letter_code
_entity_poly.pdbx_strand_id
1 'polypeptide(L)'
;MPEQLFYHLRQSTLTTTGLAIPGAVQLPPETGTLYNPYSVAAGDSLQSLTGIFSVPGASSQEQMVAIARANLTMPGLFTGGQTITVDGASVTTLTGDTIQAILDRFTTAGHPVTLEQLVASIGERTDLLQDEAFLIMGLARVPSTYEHWKLSSLAALYHTDLAPFAAMNAALFGIIAAGVTLSVTVNGATHGTPSTQTYQVQTRTGDTLNSIVSRFNTQIPTSLTDVVLSNQDIPLIKAGVQLLLPPANACVSVLIGAGGNRFPSAVFPLNVSLEISRDAALIHPDFSDNEPTRMDRTVIPPVTGRSAGSNDPMRIAEFARAFREAIPMLKLATGKPGSVLETGDTDDGRSDRDLWAVVFTDGGISKIDIKAPVHYQELPDLPLPRYYALRPLENKLSAQKATPFRALKDDGSLGDPLPVDYQGIDLEVWARKFLADFDLFLTAPYTVPLWSLNGGALRATLDSLIEAKDKLSQAIAQGLTYVLNQPVTDGPAANDDPALQSARAQLIQRLKVSLSKAYSTDVILQYDSHVIARGFDKPARLAGHLTADTPAEAASGTQPKFAFGNAKTALTTDDDYVNFLLNVVNETLQELLDLQLTYNYQELEFDIEKTEGICEYEASNWLTFINGDSTVSADPSLSINLGRAVIPLPLRSYPELPRLVSQTTEAAYSGGNQPASIAQAKEWNYNMIYEHQDAAQDLITLTLRLNQPYQASTTLQGSNQLPTLMQTLGQYINVADKLWSMLERLLTVSGIGLEENLQNAVATFASLALDISESWQRHWLPGVNALKANASPQTQIFDYSVRLVPDQQGRYYSGLNLCYNTVLPWPGVNPPDIIVSADGKESVTLSKGQPVSGILTYTFPEVSAAQFPVNTRLLLKLTFSGLDIMNQQNGVSLVGVIRNRDLLKINGSAGQITIPTNRSFIYETPMIAFPGIATPLLTWNIPFPFGASGGLVSAIRDLFSQILGTPVQETDLSVAIQYGYTLVPATAESEALVVTMPVLFKPRFRYTDDVVQELANAMNAWNSWKKPNPCGGFWNFAINAFSSIDGSPQLPILSLNRLTTALRSS
;
A
#
# COMPACT_ATOMS: atom_id res chain seq x y z
N MET A 1 35.28 -45.13 59.41
CA MET A 1 36.50 -45.12 58.58
C MET A 1 37.08 -43.71 58.58
N PRO A 2 38.39 -43.53 58.83
CA PRO A 2 39.04 -42.23 59.08
C PRO A 2 39.26 -41.31 57.86
N GLU A 3 38.89 -41.72 56.64
CA GLU A 3 39.25 -41.01 55.41
C GLU A 3 38.44 -39.73 55.11
N GLN A 4 37.18 -39.63 55.55
CA GLN A 4 36.38 -38.41 55.35
C GLN A 4 36.82 -37.24 56.25
N LEU A 5 37.37 -37.55 57.43
CA LEU A 5 37.96 -36.54 58.32
C LEU A 5 39.23 -35.94 57.66
N PHE A 6 40.02 -36.76 56.98
CA PHE A 6 41.22 -36.33 56.26
C PHE A 6 40.92 -35.54 54.98
N TYR A 7 39.80 -35.77 54.30
CA TYR A 7 39.45 -35.03 53.09
C TYR A 7 39.03 -33.57 53.39
N HIS A 8 38.33 -33.33 54.50
CA HIS A 8 38.00 -31.96 54.95
C HIS A 8 39.20 -31.24 55.57
N LEU A 9 40.11 -31.95 56.23
CA LEU A 9 41.37 -31.40 56.75
C LEU A 9 42.40 -31.09 55.65
N ARG A 10 42.23 -31.56 54.41
CA ARG A 10 43.12 -31.17 53.29
C ARG A 10 42.92 -29.74 52.81
N GLN A 11 41.78 -29.11 53.13
CA GLN A 11 41.50 -27.70 52.83
C GLN A 11 41.63 -26.79 54.05
N SER A 12 41.94 -27.32 55.24
CA SER A 12 42.21 -26.52 56.42
C SER A 12 43.66 -26.01 56.40
N THR A 13 43.84 -24.70 56.31
CA THR A 13 45.13 -24.05 56.52
C THR A 13 45.39 -23.86 58.02
N LEU A 14 46.56 -24.30 58.48
CA LEU A 14 47.10 -23.89 59.77
C LEU A 14 47.59 -22.45 59.62
N THR A 15 46.85 -21.52 60.23
CA THR A 15 47.31 -20.14 60.39
C THR A 15 48.07 -20.03 61.71
N THR A 16 48.86 -18.97 61.90
CA THR A 16 49.61 -18.72 63.14
C THR A 16 48.73 -18.56 64.39
N THR A 17 47.39 -18.57 64.23
CA THR A 17 46.39 -18.35 65.28
C THR A 17 45.30 -19.45 65.38
N GLY A 18 45.31 -20.51 64.57
CA GLY A 18 44.34 -21.62 64.71
C GLY A 18 44.11 -22.52 63.48
N LEU A 19 43.19 -23.49 63.63
CA LEU A 19 42.73 -24.43 62.58
C LEU A 19 41.44 -23.89 61.92
N ALA A 20 41.47 -23.60 60.62
CA ALA A 20 40.28 -23.20 59.85
C ALA A 20 39.46 -24.43 59.40
N ILE A 21 38.17 -24.50 59.71
CA ILE A 21 37.27 -25.60 59.31
C ILE A 21 36.30 -25.09 58.23
N PRO A 22 36.32 -25.63 57.00
CA PRO A 22 35.39 -25.23 55.95
C PRO A 22 33.93 -25.34 56.39
N GLY A 23 33.13 -24.30 56.12
CA GLY A 23 31.71 -24.25 56.48
C GLY A 23 31.42 -23.89 57.94
N ALA A 24 32.44 -23.56 58.74
CA ALA A 24 32.32 -23.02 60.09
C ALA A 24 33.09 -21.71 60.24
N VAL A 25 32.50 -20.73 60.91
CA VAL A 25 33.08 -19.41 61.19
C VAL A 25 32.87 -19.10 62.67
N GLN A 26 33.92 -18.63 63.33
CA GLN A 26 33.84 -18.06 64.66
C GLN A 26 34.00 -16.55 64.55
N LEU A 27 33.13 -15.80 65.21
CA LEU A 27 33.26 -14.35 65.30
C LEU A 27 34.55 -13.99 66.06
N PRO A 28 35.25 -12.90 65.69
CA PRO A 28 36.43 -12.43 66.39
C PRO A 28 36.11 -12.12 67.87
N PRO A 29 37.10 -12.22 68.78
CA PRO A 29 36.89 -11.95 70.22
C PRO A 29 36.45 -10.51 70.50
N GLU A 30 36.92 -9.56 69.68
CA GLU A 30 36.53 -8.15 69.73
C GLU A 30 35.45 -7.89 68.69
N THR A 31 34.18 -7.98 69.10
CA THR A 31 33.04 -7.75 68.20
C THR A 31 32.56 -6.30 68.14
N GLY A 32 33.20 -5.40 68.90
CA GLY A 32 32.85 -3.97 68.95
C GLY A 32 33.09 -3.19 67.65
N THR A 33 33.73 -3.82 66.67
CA THR A 33 33.98 -3.26 65.33
C THR A 33 33.16 -3.95 64.24
N LEU A 34 32.27 -4.88 64.60
CA LEU A 34 31.42 -5.60 63.67
C LEU A 34 30.00 -5.04 63.67
N TYR A 35 29.46 -4.86 62.47
CA TYR A 35 28.17 -4.23 62.26
C TYR A 35 27.25 -5.10 61.41
N ASN A 36 25.95 -4.95 61.65
CA ASN A 36 24.88 -5.45 60.82
C ASN A 36 24.14 -4.28 60.15
N PRO A 37 23.67 -4.47 58.91
CA PRO A 37 22.62 -3.65 58.35
C PRO A 37 21.29 -3.95 59.04
N TYR A 38 20.51 -2.92 59.34
CA TYR A 38 19.16 -3.07 59.88
C TYR A 38 18.18 -2.13 59.18
N SER A 39 17.05 -2.66 58.72
CA SER A 39 15.89 -1.87 58.31
C SER A 39 15.05 -1.58 59.54
N VAL A 40 14.87 -0.30 59.85
CA VAL A 40 13.96 0.17 60.91
C VAL A 40 12.55 -0.30 60.59
N ALA A 41 11.86 -0.87 61.57
CA ALA A 41 10.45 -1.17 61.47
C ALA A 41 9.58 -0.08 62.11
N ALA A 42 8.36 0.07 61.60
CA ALA A 42 7.34 0.91 62.21
C ALA A 42 7.20 0.61 63.72
N GLY A 43 7.48 1.61 64.56
CA GLY A 43 7.42 1.49 66.01
C GLY A 43 8.78 1.35 66.71
N ASP A 44 9.89 1.26 65.97
CA ASP A 44 11.23 1.28 66.54
C ASP A 44 11.64 2.65 67.07
N SER A 45 12.47 2.63 68.11
CA SER A 45 13.14 3.79 68.70
C SER A 45 14.59 3.44 68.98
N LEU A 46 15.46 4.43 69.19
CA LEU A 46 16.86 4.13 69.53
C LEU A 46 16.96 3.28 70.81
N GLN A 47 16.06 3.49 71.77
CA GLN A 47 16.01 2.73 73.01
C GLN A 47 15.59 1.27 72.78
N SER A 48 14.53 1.00 72.01
CA SER A 48 14.08 -0.38 71.75
C SER A 48 15.17 -1.22 71.09
N LEU A 49 15.99 -0.60 70.24
CA LEU A 49 17.08 -1.28 69.53
C LEU A 49 18.27 -1.66 70.42
N THR A 50 18.50 -0.98 71.55
CA THR A 50 19.59 -1.32 72.49
C THR A 50 19.46 -2.72 73.11
N GLY A 51 18.23 -3.26 73.18
CA GLY A 51 17.95 -4.56 73.78
C GLY A 51 18.21 -5.76 72.87
N ILE A 52 18.21 -5.54 71.55
CA ILE A 52 18.30 -6.58 70.52
C ILE A 52 19.58 -6.49 69.68
N PHE A 53 20.42 -5.49 69.92
CA PHE A 53 21.74 -5.35 69.29
C PHE A 53 22.85 -5.26 70.33
N SER A 54 24.05 -5.70 69.94
CA SER A 54 25.26 -5.59 70.75
C SER A 54 25.84 -4.20 70.57
N VAL A 55 25.50 -3.29 71.48
CA VAL A 55 25.88 -1.88 71.40
C VAL A 55 26.87 -1.52 72.52
N PRO A 56 27.97 -0.81 72.24
CA PRO A 56 28.89 -0.34 73.28
C PRO A 56 28.21 0.64 74.25
N GLY A 57 28.46 0.50 75.55
CA GLY A 57 27.97 1.41 76.60
C GLY A 57 27.53 0.67 77.86
N ALA A 58 27.79 1.27 79.02
CA ALA A 58 27.43 0.74 80.34
C ALA A 58 25.99 1.11 80.76
N SER A 59 25.43 2.17 80.17
CA SER A 59 24.04 2.59 80.37
C SER A 59 23.24 2.60 79.06
N SER A 60 21.91 2.52 79.15
CA SER A 60 21.02 2.61 77.96
C SER A 60 21.23 3.93 77.20
N GLN A 61 21.50 5.03 77.91
CA GLN A 61 21.82 6.31 77.28
C GLN A 61 23.12 6.25 76.48
N GLU A 62 24.19 5.68 77.03
CA GLU A 62 25.46 5.51 76.31
C GLU A 62 25.30 4.64 75.06
N GLN A 63 24.48 3.59 75.14
CA GLN A 63 24.17 2.71 74.01
C GLN A 63 23.40 3.45 72.91
N MET A 64 22.35 4.20 73.25
CA MET A 64 21.63 5.01 72.27
C MET A 64 22.55 6.04 71.60
N VAL A 65 23.46 6.66 72.35
CA VAL A 65 24.46 7.59 71.80
C VAL A 65 25.42 6.87 70.85
N ALA A 66 25.82 5.63 71.15
CA ALA A 66 26.65 4.83 70.27
C ALA A 66 25.93 4.48 68.95
N ILE A 67 24.64 4.11 69.00
CA ILE A 67 23.82 3.90 67.79
C ILE A 67 23.77 5.18 66.96
N ALA A 68 23.43 6.32 67.60
CA ALA A 68 23.32 7.60 66.92
C ALA A 68 24.65 8.05 66.31
N ARG A 69 25.77 7.77 66.98
CA ARG A 69 27.12 8.08 66.48
C ARG A 69 27.50 7.24 65.27
N ALA A 70 27.19 5.95 65.26
CA ALA A 70 27.43 5.07 64.10
C ALA A 70 26.63 5.50 62.86
N ASN A 71 25.51 6.21 63.06
CA ASN A 71 24.59 6.63 62.01
C ASN A 71 24.53 8.15 61.82
N LEU A 72 25.54 8.88 62.31
CA LEU A 72 25.52 10.34 62.40
C LEU A 72 25.19 11.02 61.05
N THR A 73 25.75 10.48 59.97
CA THR A 73 25.61 10.99 58.60
C THR A 73 24.74 10.10 57.71
N MET A 74 24.03 9.12 58.27
CA MET A 74 23.16 8.24 57.48
C MET A 74 21.94 9.03 56.97
N PRO A 75 21.71 9.10 55.65
CA PRO A 75 20.59 9.87 55.10
C PRO A 75 19.26 9.16 55.27
N GLY A 76 18.17 9.94 55.32
CA GLY A 76 16.81 9.39 55.31
C GLY A 76 16.38 8.70 56.60
N LEU A 77 17.02 9.01 57.73
CA LEU A 77 16.70 8.38 59.01
C LEU A 77 15.37 8.83 59.60
N PHE A 78 14.96 10.06 59.34
CA PHE A 78 13.82 10.68 60.02
C PHE A 78 12.56 10.76 59.15
N THR A 79 11.42 10.47 59.77
CA THR A 79 10.10 10.79 59.22
C THR A 79 9.98 12.30 59.08
N GLY A 80 9.68 12.80 57.89
CA GLY A 80 9.54 14.24 57.63
C GLY A 80 8.35 14.86 58.37
N GLY A 81 8.52 16.10 58.86
CA GLY A 81 7.46 16.88 59.51
C GLY A 81 7.34 16.68 61.03
N GLN A 82 8.21 15.88 61.65
CA GLN A 82 8.19 15.66 63.09
C GLN A 82 8.95 16.76 63.84
N THR A 83 8.45 17.17 65.01
CA THR A 83 9.12 18.20 65.84
C THR A 83 10.00 17.55 66.89
N ILE A 84 11.28 17.93 66.96
CA ILE A 84 12.22 17.53 68.02
C ILE A 84 12.47 18.74 68.91
N THR A 85 12.38 18.56 70.22
CA THR A 85 12.60 19.64 71.21
C THR A 85 13.70 19.24 72.19
N VAL A 86 14.71 20.09 72.33
CA VAL A 86 15.84 19.91 73.26
C VAL A 86 16.05 21.20 74.02
N ASP A 87 16.07 21.14 75.35
CA ASP A 87 16.28 22.30 76.24
C ASP A 87 15.39 23.53 75.90
N GLY A 88 14.16 23.28 75.44
CA GLY A 88 13.16 24.31 75.12
C GLY A 88 13.25 24.91 73.71
N ALA A 89 14.26 24.56 72.92
CA ALA A 89 14.34 24.89 71.49
C ALA A 89 13.78 23.74 70.65
N SER A 90 13.16 24.04 69.51
CA SER A 90 12.56 23.03 68.63
C SER A 90 13.02 23.16 67.18
N VAL A 91 13.19 22.03 66.51
CA VAL A 91 13.41 21.95 65.07
C VAL A 91 12.48 20.89 64.46
N THR A 92 12.10 21.07 63.19
CA THR A 92 11.28 20.11 62.45
C THR A 92 12.16 19.25 61.57
N THR A 93 11.93 17.93 61.53
CA THR A 93 12.59 16.98 60.64
C THR A 93 12.10 17.14 59.20
N LEU A 94 12.95 16.84 58.23
CA LEU A 94 12.67 16.83 56.80
C LEU A 94 12.93 15.44 56.25
N THR A 95 12.21 15.05 55.19
CA THR A 95 12.50 13.81 54.46
C THR A 95 13.94 13.84 53.94
N GLY A 96 14.71 12.80 54.26
CA GLY A 96 16.14 12.73 53.91
C GLY A 96 17.10 13.17 55.01
N ASP A 97 16.60 13.72 56.14
CA ASP A 97 17.47 14.21 57.23
C ASP A 97 18.40 13.13 57.82
N THR A 98 19.60 13.57 58.18
CA THR A 98 20.60 12.84 58.98
C THR A 98 20.58 13.33 60.43
N ILE A 99 21.18 12.60 61.38
CA ILE A 99 21.33 13.09 62.77
C ILE A 99 22.18 14.37 62.80
N GLN A 100 23.23 14.45 61.98
CA GLN A 100 24.05 15.64 61.82
C GLN A 100 23.23 16.86 61.34
N ALA A 101 22.34 16.67 60.37
CA ALA A 101 21.49 17.76 59.87
C ALA A 101 20.58 18.33 60.96
N ILE A 102 20.09 17.50 61.88
CA ILE A 102 19.32 17.95 63.05
C ILE A 102 20.19 18.77 64.01
N LEU A 103 21.39 18.30 64.34
CA LEU A 103 22.35 19.03 65.19
C LEU A 103 22.74 20.40 64.58
N ASP A 104 23.00 20.42 63.28
CA ASP A 104 23.35 21.65 62.54
C ASP A 104 22.17 22.64 62.51
N ARG A 105 20.93 22.14 62.43
CA ARG A 105 19.72 22.95 62.45
C ARG A 105 19.49 23.60 63.82
N PHE A 106 19.74 22.88 64.90
CA PHE A 106 19.75 23.44 66.26
C PHE A 106 20.83 24.53 66.42
N THR A 107 22.04 24.27 65.91
CA THR A 107 23.14 25.25 65.91
C THR A 107 22.77 26.51 65.11
N THR A 108 22.18 26.35 63.92
CA THR A 108 21.74 27.45 63.06
C THR A 108 20.61 28.26 63.70
N ALA A 109 19.74 27.62 64.49
CA ALA A 109 18.70 28.28 65.26
C ALA A 109 19.22 29.02 66.52
N GLY A 110 20.54 29.08 66.74
CA GLY A 110 21.17 29.77 67.88
C GLY A 110 21.16 28.97 69.18
N HIS A 111 20.79 27.68 69.12
CA HIS A 111 20.69 26.78 70.27
C HIS A 111 21.51 25.51 70.00
N PRO A 112 22.85 25.55 70.07
CA PRO A 112 23.67 24.37 69.81
C PRO A 112 23.37 23.26 70.83
N VAL A 113 23.09 22.07 70.33
CA VAL A 113 22.72 20.87 71.10
C VAL A 113 23.81 19.82 70.86
N THR A 114 24.27 19.12 71.91
CA THR A 114 25.20 17.99 71.75
C THR A 114 24.48 16.73 71.29
N LEU A 115 25.21 15.76 70.73
CA LEU A 115 24.64 14.47 70.34
C LEU A 115 23.96 13.77 71.53
N GLU A 116 24.55 13.85 72.72
CA GLU A 116 24.01 13.27 73.95
C GLU A 116 22.68 13.92 74.37
N GLN A 117 22.57 15.25 74.28
CA GLN A 117 21.34 15.98 74.56
C GLN A 117 20.24 15.66 73.54
N LEU A 118 20.60 15.58 72.26
CA LEU A 118 19.67 15.20 71.20
C LEU A 118 19.15 13.78 71.43
N VAL A 119 20.04 12.82 71.65
CA VAL A 119 19.69 11.41 71.89
C VAL A 119 18.81 11.25 73.12
N ALA A 120 19.07 11.99 74.20
CA ALA A 120 18.21 11.98 75.39
C ALA A 120 16.76 12.42 75.08
N SER A 121 16.57 13.30 74.10
CA SER A 121 15.23 13.79 73.70
C SER A 121 14.49 12.88 72.72
N ILE A 122 15.22 12.11 71.90
CA ILE A 122 14.63 11.27 70.84
C ILE A 122 14.65 9.78 71.14
N GLY A 123 15.38 9.35 72.18
CA GLY A 123 15.71 7.95 72.43
C GLY A 123 14.53 7.00 72.50
N GLU A 124 13.43 7.41 73.17
CA GLU A 124 12.23 6.59 73.38
C GLU A 124 11.14 6.82 72.32
N ARG A 125 11.36 7.74 71.37
CA ARG A 125 10.35 8.15 70.39
C ARG A 125 10.28 7.19 69.21
N THR A 126 9.09 6.64 68.99
CA THR A 126 8.81 5.66 67.93
C THR A 126 8.25 6.29 66.65
N ASP A 127 7.95 7.59 66.68
CA ASP A 127 7.41 8.35 65.55
C ASP A 127 8.49 9.04 64.70
N LEU A 128 9.74 9.04 65.18
CA LEU A 128 10.84 9.78 64.56
C LEU A 128 11.57 9.01 63.47
N LEU A 129 11.90 7.74 63.70
CA LEU A 129 12.61 6.95 62.70
C LEU A 129 11.67 6.62 61.54
N GLN A 130 12.13 6.81 60.31
CA GLN A 130 11.38 6.50 59.10
C GLN A 130 11.31 4.96 58.94
N ASP A 131 10.11 4.44 58.65
CA ASP A 131 9.92 3.02 58.32
C ASP A 131 10.80 2.63 57.11
N GLU A 132 11.46 1.48 57.18
CA GLU A 132 12.48 0.99 56.24
C GLU A 132 13.75 1.87 56.16
N ALA A 133 13.98 2.80 57.09
CA ALA A 133 15.25 3.51 57.18
C ALA A 133 16.40 2.54 57.49
N PHE A 134 17.56 2.81 56.91
CA PHE A 134 18.74 1.98 57.09
C PHE A 134 19.56 2.43 58.29
N LEU A 135 19.90 1.51 59.20
CA LEU A 135 20.82 1.73 60.30
C LEU A 135 22.01 0.75 60.26
N ILE A 136 23.19 1.29 60.51
CA ILE A 136 24.39 0.54 60.89
C ILE A 136 24.27 0.22 62.38
N MET A 137 24.06 -1.05 62.69
CA MET A 137 23.88 -1.54 64.06
C MET A 137 25.04 -2.46 64.43
N GLY A 138 25.30 -2.67 65.72
CA GLY A 138 26.21 -3.74 66.14
C GLY A 138 25.67 -5.13 65.79
N LEU A 139 26.35 -6.20 66.18
CA LEU A 139 25.84 -7.56 65.93
C LEU A 139 24.49 -7.79 66.63
N ALA A 140 23.56 -8.43 65.91
CA ALA A 140 22.24 -8.78 66.41
C ALA A 140 22.40 -9.73 67.60
N ARG A 141 21.64 -9.52 68.67
CA ARG A 141 21.79 -10.26 69.92
C ARG A 141 20.51 -11.02 70.24
N VAL A 142 20.60 -12.34 70.31
CA VAL A 142 19.46 -13.16 70.69
C VAL A 142 19.01 -12.80 72.11
N PRO A 143 17.76 -12.35 72.32
CA PRO A 143 17.34 -11.89 73.64
C PRO A 143 17.34 -13.02 74.67
N SER A 144 17.51 -12.68 75.95
CA SER A 144 17.54 -13.66 77.04
C SER A 144 16.16 -14.10 77.53
N THR A 145 15.08 -13.73 76.84
CA THR A 145 13.69 -14.03 77.20
C THR A 145 13.39 -15.54 77.21
N TYR A 146 14.03 -16.29 76.32
CA TYR A 146 13.94 -17.75 76.23
C TYR A 146 15.34 -18.36 76.24
N GLU A 147 15.49 -19.58 76.77
CA GLU A 147 16.76 -20.32 76.74
C GLU A 147 17.19 -20.66 75.30
N HIS A 148 16.22 -21.04 74.46
CA HIS A 148 16.40 -21.31 73.04
C HIS A 148 15.30 -20.64 72.21
N TRP A 149 15.66 -20.06 71.07
CA TRP A 149 14.81 -19.32 70.15
C TRP A 149 14.57 -20.08 68.85
N LYS A 150 13.39 -19.85 68.27
CA LYS A 150 13.00 -20.34 66.95
C LYS A 150 13.62 -19.47 65.86
N LEU A 151 13.98 -20.07 64.73
CA LEU A 151 14.51 -19.32 63.57
C LEU A 151 13.47 -18.36 62.99
N SER A 152 12.20 -18.79 62.87
CA SER A 152 11.09 -17.96 62.40
C SER A 152 10.88 -16.72 63.28
N SER A 153 10.91 -16.89 64.60
CA SER A 153 10.73 -15.79 65.55
C SER A 153 11.88 -14.80 65.54
N LEU A 154 13.12 -15.25 65.33
CA LEU A 154 14.27 -14.36 65.20
C LEU A 154 14.28 -13.61 63.87
N ALA A 155 13.98 -14.29 62.76
CA ALA A 155 13.86 -13.64 61.46
C ALA A 155 12.80 -12.53 61.49
N ALA A 156 11.65 -12.79 62.13
CA ALA A 156 10.59 -11.81 62.35
C ALA A 156 11.02 -10.66 63.29
N LEU A 157 11.72 -10.95 64.38
CA LEU A 157 12.22 -9.93 65.33
C LEU A 157 13.17 -8.93 64.66
N TYR A 158 13.96 -9.38 63.70
CA TYR A 158 14.92 -8.54 62.97
C TYR A 158 14.41 -8.05 61.61
N HIS A 159 13.13 -8.30 61.27
CA HIS A 159 12.52 -7.88 60.00
C HIS A 159 13.26 -8.41 58.77
N THR A 160 13.60 -9.69 58.78
CA THR A 160 14.33 -10.36 57.70
C THR A 160 13.59 -11.58 57.19
N ASP A 161 13.81 -11.92 55.92
CA ASP A 161 13.33 -13.18 55.37
C ASP A 161 14.08 -14.37 56.01
N LEU A 162 13.32 -15.41 56.35
CA LEU A 162 13.82 -16.57 57.08
C LEU A 162 15.01 -17.27 56.40
N ALA A 163 14.94 -17.50 55.08
CA ALA A 163 15.98 -18.23 54.36
C ALA A 163 17.29 -17.41 54.22
N PRO A 164 17.28 -16.14 53.81
CA PRO A 164 18.46 -15.26 53.87
C PRO A 164 19.04 -15.12 55.27
N PHE A 165 18.20 -14.96 56.30
CA PHE A 165 18.64 -14.89 57.70
C PHE A 165 19.38 -16.15 58.13
N ALA A 166 18.82 -17.33 57.82
CA ALA A 166 19.49 -18.60 58.12
C ALA A 166 20.77 -18.79 57.32
N ALA A 167 20.80 -18.38 56.04
CA ALA A 167 21.99 -18.46 55.19
C ALA A 167 23.16 -17.63 55.74
N MET A 168 22.91 -16.39 56.17
CA MET A 168 23.94 -15.53 56.78
C MET A 168 24.55 -16.12 58.04
N ASN A 169 23.76 -16.87 58.80
CA ASN A 169 24.19 -17.48 60.06
C ASN A 169 24.61 -18.95 59.91
N ALA A 170 24.62 -19.50 58.69
CA ALA A 170 24.70 -20.94 58.49
C ALA A 170 26.01 -21.58 58.94
N ALA A 171 27.09 -20.80 58.91
CA ALA A 171 28.42 -21.22 59.32
C ALA A 171 28.76 -20.84 60.77
N LEU A 172 27.95 -20.03 61.47
CA LEU A 172 28.34 -19.52 62.78
C LEU A 172 28.42 -20.63 63.83
N PHE A 173 29.60 -20.73 64.45
CA PHE A 173 29.86 -21.71 65.49
C PHE A 173 29.25 -21.29 66.84
N GLY A 174 28.74 -22.25 67.59
CA GLY A 174 28.32 -22.05 68.99
C GLY A 174 26.88 -21.56 69.19
N ILE A 175 26.19 -21.14 68.13
CA ILE A 175 24.82 -20.59 68.22
C ILE A 175 23.72 -21.66 68.37
N ILE A 176 23.99 -22.91 67.96
CA ILE A 176 23.01 -24.00 67.95
C ILE A 176 22.96 -24.73 69.31
N ALA A 177 21.75 -24.95 69.83
CA ALA A 177 21.46 -25.77 71.00
C ALA A 177 21.72 -27.26 70.71
N ALA A 178 22.32 -27.99 71.66
CA ALA A 178 22.61 -29.42 71.52
C ALA A 178 21.39 -30.27 71.94
N GLY A 179 21.25 -31.46 71.35
CA GLY A 179 20.21 -32.43 71.70
C GLY A 179 18.84 -32.18 71.06
N VAL A 180 18.71 -31.16 70.21
CA VAL A 180 17.47 -30.82 69.49
C VAL A 180 17.29 -31.75 68.29
N THR A 181 16.13 -32.38 68.16
CA THR A 181 15.79 -33.21 66.99
C THR A 181 15.20 -32.34 65.90
N LEU A 182 15.83 -32.36 64.73
CA LEU A 182 15.36 -31.71 63.51
C LEU A 182 14.87 -32.76 62.52
N SER A 183 13.90 -32.40 61.69
CA SER A 183 13.30 -33.28 60.68
C SER A 183 13.15 -32.61 59.33
N VAL A 184 13.32 -33.38 58.25
CA VAL A 184 12.95 -32.98 56.90
C VAL A 184 12.04 -34.06 56.32
N THR A 185 10.90 -33.64 55.79
CA THR A 185 9.90 -34.52 55.21
C THR A 185 9.91 -34.39 53.69
N VAL A 186 10.18 -35.50 53.00
CA VAL A 186 10.13 -35.56 51.54
C VAL A 186 8.85 -36.27 51.13
N ASN A 187 8.07 -35.60 50.28
CA ASN A 187 6.89 -36.17 49.64
C ASN A 187 7.31 -36.70 48.27
N GLY A 188 7.31 -38.03 48.13
CA GLY A 188 7.58 -38.71 46.87
C GLY A 188 6.39 -39.54 46.39
N ALA A 189 6.56 -40.21 45.27
CA ALA A 189 5.67 -41.27 44.83
C ALA A 189 6.49 -42.55 44.61
N THR A 190 6.32 -43.54 45.49
CA THR A 190 6.88 -44.87 45.25
C THR A 190 5.83 -45.68 44.49
N HIS A 191 6.10 -46.02 43.23
CA HIS A 191 5.13 -46.70 42.34
C HIS A 191 3.78 -45.97 42.19
N GLY A 192 3.78 -44.64 42.09
CA GLY A 192 2.55 -43.86 41.87
C GLY A 192 1.64 -43.71 43.09
N THR A 193 2.04 -44.24 44.26
CA THR A 193 1.36 -43.97 45.53
C THR A 193 2.12 -42.89 46.29
N PRO A 194 1.46 -41.82 46.77
CA PRO A 194 2.10 -40.81 47.60
C PRO A 194 2.77 -41.46 48.82
N SER A 195 4.07 -41.26 48.98
CA SER A 195 4.82 -41.69 50.14
C SER A 195 5.48 -40.48 50.80
N THR A 196 5.24 -40.33 52.10
CA THR A 196 5.81 -39.26 52.91
C THR A 196 6.83 -39.90 53.83
N GLN A 197 8.12 -39.61 53.61
CA GLN A 197 9.20 -40.09 54.46
C GLN A 197 9.83 -38.94 55.22
N THR A 198 10.00 -39.10 56.53
CA THR A 198 10.62 -38.10 57.40
C THR A 198 11.98 -38.60 57.85
N TYR A 199 13.01 -37.80 57.61
CA TYR A 199 14.38 -38.03 58.06
C TYR A 199 14.66 -37.16 59.27
N GLN A 200 15.46 -37.64 60.22
CA GLN A 200 15.76 -36.91 61.45
C GLN A 200 17.27 -36.82 61.70
N VAL A 201 17.70 -35.69 62.25
CA VAL A 201 19.06 -35.43 62.71
C VAL A 201 18.98 -34.75 64.08
N GLN A 202 19.71 -35.28 65.06
CA GLN A 202 19.86 -34.64 66.37
C GLN A 202 21.07 -33.70 66.37
N THR A 203 20.91 -32.48 66.88
CA THR A 203 22.00 -31.51 67.03
C THR A 203 22.98 -31.91 68.14
N ARG A 204 24.22 -31.47 68.00
CA ARG A 204 25.36 -31.75 68.88
C ARG A 204 26.04 -30.44 69.27
N THR A 205 26.81 -30.48 70.37
CA THR A 205 27.64 -29.36 70.78
C THR A 205 28.60 -28.98 69.65
N GLY A 206 28.60 -27.71 69.26
CA GLY A 206 29.46 -27.17 68.20
C GLY A 206 28.90 -27.31 66.78
N ASP A 207 27.65 -27.75 66.61
CA ASP A 207 27.03 -27.76 65.28
C ASP A 207 26.81 -26.35 64.71
N THR A 208 26.86 -26.27 63.39
CA THR A 208 26.41 -25.15 62.57
C THR A 208 25.24 -25.61 61.70
N LEU A 209 24.50 -24.70 61.05
CA LEU A 209 23.45 -25.13 60.12
C LEU A 209 24.05 -25.88 58.92
N ASN A 210 25.25 -25.50 58.47
CA ASN A 210 25.98 -26.22 57.43
C ASN A 210 26.32 -27.66 57.86
N SER A 211 26.79 -27.88 59.09
CA SER A 211 27.09 -29.24 59.57
C SER A 211 25.81 -30.09 59.69
N ILE A 212 24.68 -29.49 60.06
CA ILE A 212 23.37 -30.15 60.11
C ILE A 212 22.90 -30.53 58.70
N VAL A 213 22.95 -29.61 57.74
CA VAL A 213 22.61 -29.87 56.32
C VAL A 213 23.48 -30.99 55.76
N SER A 214 24.78 -30.99 56.07
CA SER A 214 25.67 -32.08 55.66
C SER A 214 25.24 -33.44 56.23
N ARG A 215 24.77 -33.50 57.48
CA ARG A 215 24.25 -34.75 58.08
C ARG A 215 22.88 -35.18 57.52
N PHE A 216 22.03 -34.25 57.10
CA PHE A 216 20.84 -34.61 56.33
C PHE A 216 21.22 -35.18 54.97
N ASN A 217 22.20 -34.57 54.28
CA ASN A 217 22.71 -35.02 52.99
C ASN A 217 23.33 -36.43 53.01
N THR A 218 23.72 -36.99 54.17
CA THR A 218 24.10 -38.41 54.26
C THR A 218 22.91 -39.37 54.20
N GLN A 219 21.68 -38.87 54.40
CA GLN A 219 20.43 -39.64 54.39
C GLN A 219 19.57 -39.30 53.16
N ILE A 220 19.51 -38.02 52.78
CA ILE A 220 18.66 -37.49 51.71
C ILE A 220 19.22 -36.15 51.18
N PRO A 221 19.28 -35.91 49.85
CA PRO A 221 19.68 -34.62 49.31
C PRO A 221 18.78 -33.50 49.85
N THR A 222 19.37 -32.54 50.56
CA THR A 222 18.67 -31.51 51.31
C THR A 222 19.41 -30.18 51.20
N SER A 223 18.70 -29.11 50.88
CA SER A 223 19.24 -27.75 50.92
C SER A 223 19.15 -27.14 52.33
N LEU A 224 19.87 -26.03 52.57
CA LEU A 224 19.70 -25.26 53.79
C LEU A 224 18.25 -24.78 53.96
N THR A 225 17.63 -24.32 52.88
CA THR A 225 16.24 -23.86 52.86
C THR A 225 15.27 -24.95 53.30
N ASP A 226 15.46 -26.20 52.86
CA ASP A 226 14.60 -27.32 53.24
C ASP A 226 14.68 -27.63 54.75
N VAL A 227 15.91 -27.63 55.30
CA VAL A 227 16.14 -27.84 56.75
C VAL A 227 15.51 -26.69 57.55
N VAL A 228 15.70 -25.45 57.11
CA VAL A 228 15.20 -24.27 57.82
C VAL A 228 13.68 -24.21 57.78
N LEU A 229 13.04 -24.34 56.61
CA LEU A 229 11.58 -24.28 56.48
C LEU A 229 10.89 -25.41 57.26
N SER A 230 11.43 -26.63 57.22
CA SER A 230 10.85 -27.78 57.93
C SER A 230 10.95 -27.67 59.45
N ASN A 231 11.88 -26.85 59.96
CA ASN A 231 12.19 -26.76 61.39
C ASN A 231 12.10 -25.32 61.93
N GLN A 232 11.47 -24.42 61.19
CA GLN A 232 11.50 -22.98 61.45
C GLN A 232 10.98 -22.61 62.85
N ASP A 233 10.02 -23.38 63.34
CA ASP A 233 9.34 -23.16 64.63
C ASP A 233 9.90 -24.00 65.79
N ILE A 234 11.04 -24.68 65.60
CA ILE A 234 11.71 -25.45 66.66
C ILE A 234 12.69 -24.53 67.41
N PRO A 235 12.65 -24.46 68.76
CA PRO A 235 13.66 -23.75 69.55
C PRO A 235 15.05 -24.35 69.34
N LEU A 236 15.91 -23.63 68.62
CA LEU A 236 17.20 -24.14 68.12
C LEU A 236 18.37 -23.22 68.46
N ILE A 237 18.17 -21.90 68.50
CA ILE A 237 19.23 -20.90 68.64
C ILE A 237 19.37 -20.50 70.12
N LYS A 238 20.58 -20.52 70.67
CA LYS A 238 20.82 -20.17 72.08
C LYS A 238 20.58 -18.71 72.39
N ALA A 239 20.07 -18.43 73.59
CA ALA A 239 19.99 -17.08 74.15
C ALA A 239 21.35 -16.39 74.24
N GLY A 240 21.37 -15.07 74.07
CA GLY A 240 22.54 -14.23 74.32
C GLY A 240 23.66 -14.31 73.27
N VAL A 241 23.55 -15.19 72.27
CA VAL A 241 24.53 -15.28 71.18
C VAL A 241 24.36 -14.12 70.18
N GLN A 242 25.41 -13.85 69.43
CA GLN A 242 25.44 -12.84 68.38
C GLN A 242 25.17 -13.46 67.01
N LEU A 243 24.43 -12.73 66.16
CA LEU A 243 24.00 -13.15 64.84
C LEU A 243 24.30 -12.06 63.79
N LEU A 244 24.42 -12.49 62.54
CA LEU A 244 24.53 -11.64 61.36
C LEU A 244 23.16 -11.45 60.72
N LEU A 245 22.91 -10.25 60.19
CA LEU A 245 21.69 -9.97 59.42
C LEU A 245 22.01 -9.95 57.91
N PRO A 246 21.09 -10.42 57.05
CA PRO A 246 21.23 -10.26 55.61
C PRO A 246 21.22 -8.77 55.22
N PRO A 247 21.85 -8.40 54.09
CA PRO A 247 21.78 -7.04 53.56
C PRO A 247 20.32 -6.57 53.45
N ALA A 248 20.05 -5.33 53.88
CA ALA A 248 18.75 -4.70 53.71
C ALA A 248 18.46 -4.41 52.23
N ASN A 249 17.19 -4.48 51.82
CA ASN A 249 16.78 -4.07 50.48
C ASN A 249 16.96 -2.55 50.34
N ALA A 250 17.55 -2.11 49.24
CA ALA A 250 17.66 -0.69 48.91
C ALA A 250 16.80 -0.36 47.68
N CYS A 251 15.98 0.68 47.78
CA CYS A 251 15.27 1.25 46.64
C CYS A 251 15.98 2.54 46.20
N VAL A 252 16.38 2.61 44.93
CA VAL A 252 16.93 3.83 44.33
C VAL A 252 15.95 4.31 43.27
N SER A 253 15.45 5.53 43.46
CA SER A 253 14.62 6.23 42.47
C SER A 253 15.33 7.48 42.01
N VAL A 254 15.35 7.71 40.70
CA VAL A 254 15.99 8.89 40.09
C VAL A 254 14.97 9.60 39.22
N LEU A 255 14.87 10.93 39.38
CA LEU A 255 14.11 11.77 38.47
C LEU A 255 14.93 12.00 37.20
N ILE A 256 14.41 11.57 36.06
CA ILE A 256 15.05 11.79 34.75
C ILE A 256 14.75 13.22 34.29
N GLY A 257 15.78 13.94 33.83
CA GLY A 257 15.64 15.27 33.21
C GLY A 257 15.66 16.48 34.15
N ALA A 258 15.89 16.30 35.46
CA ALA A 258 15.90 17.39 36.45
C ALA A 258 16.98 18.48 36.18
N GLY A 259 18.03 18.16 35.42
CA GLY A 259 19.10 19.09 34.99
C GLY A 259 18.99 19.58 33.54
N GLY A 260 17.86 19.33 32.87
CA GLY A 260 17.70 19.49 31.43
C GLY A 260 18.13 18.24 30.65
N ASN A 261 17.46 17.99 29.52
CA ASN A 261 17.71 16.80 28.71
C ASN A 261 18.90 17.03 27.76
N ARG A 262 19.88 16.12 27.80
CA ARG A 262 21.02 16.08 26.88
C ARG A 262 21.14 14.67 26.32
N PHE A 263 21.29 14.56 25.01
CA PHE A 263 21.41 13.28 24.31
C PHE A 263 22.80 13.16 23.67
N PRO A 264 23.40 11.94 23.66
CA PRO A 264 24.75 11.75 23.15
C PRO A 264 24.83 11.88 21.61
N SER A 265 23.75 11.55 20.90
CA SER A 265 23.61 11.60 19.44
C SER A 265 22.13 11.56 19.06
N ALA A 266 21.80 11.72 17.77
CA ALA A 266 20.43 11.62 17.27
C ALA A 266 19.84 10.21 17.42
N VAL A 267 20.70 9.18 17.42
CA VAL A 267 20.36 7.76 17.60
C VAL A 267 21.37 7.11 18.54
N PHE A 268 20.92 6.51 19.63
CA PHE A 268 21.82 5.90 20.63
C PHE A 268 21.21 4.67 21.31
N PRO A 269 22.02 3.71 21.79
CA PRO A 269 21.53 2.54 22.50
C PRO A 269 21.01 2.93 23.89
N LEU A 270 19.87 2.35 24.28
CA LEU A 270 19.29 2.55 25.61
C LEU A 270 19.66 1.38 26.52
N ASN A 271 20.38 1.66 27.61
CA ASN A 271 20.75 0.66 28.62
C ASN A 271 20.62 1.27 30.03
N VAL A 272 20.18 0.46 30.99
CA VAL A 272 20.18 0.79 32.42
C VAL A 272 21.06 -0.24 33.12
N SER A 273 22.04 0.22 33.90
CA SER A 273 22.86 -0.65 34.74
C SER A 273 22.90 -0.12 36.16
N LEU A 274 22.81 -1.01 37.14
CA LEU A 274 23.12 -0.72 38.54
C LEU A 274 24.54 -1.18 38.83
N GLU A 275 25.34 -0.29 39.39
CA GLU A 275 26.70 -0.57 39.85
C GLU A 275 26.76 -0.36 41.35
N ILE A 276 27.35 -1.33 42.05
CA ILE A 276 27.58 -1.26 43.48
C ILE A 276 29.09 -1.39 43.69
N SER A 277 29.69 -0.37 44.30
CA SER A 277 31.13 -0.34 44.63
C SER A 277 31.33 -0.27 46.13
N ARG A 278 32.29 -1.03 46.67
CA ARG A 278 32.72 -0.93 48.08
C ARG A 278 33.86 0.07 48.22
N ASP A 279 33.89 0.79 49.35
CA ASP A 279 35.07 1.59 49.72
C ASP A 279 36.28 0.67 49.88
N ALA A 280 37.39 1.00 49.21
CA ALA A 280 38.62 0.22 49.24
C ALA A 280 39.17 0.06 50.67
N ALA A 281 38.94 1.03 51.56
CA ALA A 281 39.38 0.94 52.96
C ALA A 281 38.62 -0.10 53.78
N LEU A 282 37.44 -0.53 53.31
CA LEU A 282 36.57 -1.50 53.98
C LEU A 282 36.69 -2.92 53.39
N ILE A 283 37.53 -3.10 52.35
CA ILE A 283 37.81 -4.41 51.77
C ILE A 283 38.96 -5.04 52.55
N HIS A 284 38.75 -6.24 53.10
CA HIS A 284 39.82 -6.96 53.79
C HIS A 284 41.01 -7.17 52.84
N PRO A 285 42.28 -6.99 53.28
CA PRO A 285 43.45 -7.01 52.41
C PRO A 285 43.55 -8.23 51.48
N ASP A 286 43.17 -9.41 51.98
CA ASP A 286 43.15 -10.67 51.21
C ASP A 286 42.24 -10.65 49.97
N PHE A 287 41.31 -9.70 49.87
CA PHE A 287 40.39 -9.54 48.74
C PHE A 287 40.55 -8.22 47.98
N SER A 288 41.59 -7.42 48.31
CA SER A 288 41.80 -6.10 47.70
C SER A 288 42.03 -6.14 46.18
N ASP A 289 42.59 -7.24 45.67
CA ASP A 289 42.81 -7.48 44.24
C ASP A 289 41.65 -8.21 43.53
N ASN A 290 40.56 -8.53 44.25
CA ASN A 290 39.42 -9.25 43.69
C ASN A 290 38.33 -8.28 43.20
N GLU A 291 38.18 -8.14 41.88
CA GLU A 291 37.26 -7.19 41.25
C GLU A 291 35.79 -7.37 41.67
N PRO A 292 35.20 -8.59 41.64
CA PRO A 292 33.88 -8.86 42.22
C PRO A 292 33.70 -8.46 43.69
N THR A 293 34.79 -8.41 44.47
CA THR A 293 34.74 -7.93 45.86
C THR A 293 34.76 -6.41 45.94
N ARG A 294 35.36 -5.73 44.95
CA ARG A 294 35.41 -4.27 44.90
C ARG A 294 34.16 -3.67 44.27
N MET A 295 33.67 -4.26 43.18
CA MET A 295 32.57 -3.74 42.38
C MET A 295 31.73 -4.89 41.83
N ASP A 296 30.44 -4.64 41.66
CA ASP A 296 29.54 -5.48 40.88
C ASP A 296 28.62 -4.61 40.04
N ARG A 297 28.43 -4.97 38.76
CA ARG A 297 27.60 -4.22 37.81
C ARG A 297 26.61 -5.16 37.15
N THR A 298 25.33 -4.83 37.27
CA THR A 298 24.24 -5.60 36.68
C THR A 298 23.42 -4.73 35.74
N VAL A 299 23.22 -5.20 34.51
CA VAL A 299 22.26 -4.60 33.57
C VAL A 299 20.84 -4.88 34.03
N ILE A 300 20.05 -3.83 34.15
CA ILE A 300 18.64 -3.89 34.50
C ILE A 300 17.83 -3.90 33.21
N PRO A 301 17.19 -5.02 32.84
CA PRO A 301 16.28 -5.03 31.71
C PRO A 301 15.02 -4.19 32.03
N PRO A 302 14.33 -3.63 31.02
CA PRO A 302 13.08 -2.94 31.22
C PRO A 302 12.08 -3.82 31.98
N VAL A 303 11.50 -3.30 33.06
CA VAL A 303 10.58 -4.05 33.93
C VAL A 303 9.28 -4.33 33.18
N THR A 304 8.99 -5.62 32.96
CA THR A 304 7.68 -6.12 32.55
C THR A 304 6.95 -6.57 33.81
N GLY A 305 5.95 -5.82 34.28
CA GLY A 305 5.30 -6.06 35.57
C GLY A 305 4.79 -7.49 35.72
N ARG A 306 5.22 -8.20 36.77
CA ARG A 306 4.59 -9.45 37.22
C ARG A 306 3.34 -9.10 38.03
N SER A 307 2.16 -9.29 37.45
CA SER A 307 1.00 -9.65 38.26
C SER A 307 1.17 -11.13 38.66
N ALA A 308 1.21 -11.41 39.96
CA ALA A 308 1.32 -12.76 40.48
C ALA A 308 0.09 -13.58 40.06
N GLY A 309 0.17 -14.33 38.94
CA GLY A 309 -0.90 -15.24 38.54
C GLY A 309 -1.00 -15.68 37.08
N SER A 310 -0.31 -15.06 36.12
CA SER A 310 -0.43 -15.45 34.70
C SER A 310 0.91 -15.75 34.03
N ASN A 311 1.03 -16.91 33.40
CA ASN A 311 2.06 -17.23 32.41
C ASN A 311 1.80 -16.46 31.09
N ASP A 312 1.78 -15.12 31.14
CA ASP A 312 1.55 -14.26 29.97
C ASP A 312 2.89 -13.69 29.47
N PRO A 313 3.27 -13.88 28.19
CA PRO A 313 4.52 -13.35 27.66
C PRO A 313 4.49 -11.81 27.62
N MET A 314 5.30 -11.18 28.49
CA MET A 314 6.11 -9.97 28.28
C MET A 314 5.49 -8.79 27.47
N ARG A 315 5.16 -7.65 28.11
CA ARG A 315 4.55 -6.48 27.44
C ARG A 315 5.53 -5.33 27.16
N ILE A 316 6.38 -5.46 26.14
CA ILE A 316 7.27 -4.37 25.67
C ILE A 316 6.51 -3.08 25.28
N ALA A 317 5.24 -3.22 24.87
CA ALA A 317 4.36 -2.11 24.55
C ALA A 317 4.02 -1.23 25.76
N GLU A 318 3.87 -1.81 26.96
CA GLU A 318 3.59 -1.04 28.19
C GLU A 318 4.81 -0.22 28.60
N PHE A 319 6.00 -0.79 28.47
CA PHE A 319 7.26 -0.06 28.67
C PHE A 319 7.41 1.08 27.66
N ALA A 320 7.19 0.81 26.36
CA ALA A 320 7.28 1.83 25.32
C ALA A 320 6.28 2.99 25.56
N ARG A 321 5.07 2.68 26.06
CA ARG A 321 4.08 3.69 26.46
C ARG A 321 4.58 4.55 27.63
N ALA A 322 5.00 3.92 28.73
CA ALA A 322 5.50 4.63 29.90
C ALA A 322 6.75 5.48 29.58
N PHE A 323 7.64 4.96 28.74
CA PHE A 323 8.82 5.68 28.26
C PHE A 323 8.44 6.93 27.47
N ARG A 324 7.45 6.83 26.56
CA ARG A 324 6.97 7.96 25.77
C ARG A 324 6.30 9.04 26.62
N GLU A 325 5.54 8.63 27.64
CA GLU A 325 4.94 9.56 28.62
C GLU A 325 6.02 10.29 29.43
N ALA A 326 7.08 9.58 29.84
CA ALA A 326 8.16 10.15 30.64
C ALA A 326 9.13 11.04 29.84
N ILE A 327 9.44 10.67 28.59
CA ILE A 327 10.43 11.34 27.73
C ILE A 327 9.86 11.51 26.31
N PRO A 328 8.90 12.43 26.09
CA PRO A 328 8.16 12.55 24.83
C PRO A 328 9.04 12.91 23.61
N MET A 329 10.22 13.46 23.87
CA MET A 329 11.24 13.83 22.89
C MET A 329 12.06 12.64 22.35
N LEU A 330 11.92 11.45 22.92
CA LEU A 330 12.60 10.24 22.43
C LEU A 330 11.58 9.24 21.89
N LYS A 331 11.94 8.59 20.78
CA LYS A 331 11.20 7.46 20.22
C LYS A 331 12.01 6.19 20.39
N LEU A 332 11.33 5.13 20.79
CA LEU A 332 11.95 3.86 21.09
C LEU A 332 11.95 2.98 19.84
N ALA A 333 13.08 2.35 19.56
CA ALA A 333 13.24 1.45 18.42
C ALA A 333 14.03 0.20 18.82
N THR A 334 13.94 -0.84 18.01
CA THR A 334 14.65 -2.11 18.19
C THR A 334 15.38 -2.51 16.92
N GLY A 335 16.51 -3.18 17.07
CA GLY A 335 17.33 -3.66 15.97
C GLY A 335 18.71 -4.06 16.45
N LYS A 336 19.45 -4.76 15.58
CA LYS A 336 20.83 -5.18 15.82
C LYS A 336 21.73 -4.60 14.73
N PRO A 337 22.12 -3.32 14.83
CA PRO A 337 23.01 -2.68 13.86
C PRO A 337 24.31 -3.47 13.70
N GLY A 338 24.68 -3.76 12.46
CA GLY A 338 25.89 -4.50 12.14
C GLY A 338 27.06 -3.55 12.04
N SER A 339 27.94 -3.57 13.05
CA SER A 339 29.20 -2.81 13.14
C SER A 339 29.07 -1.28 13.38
N VAL A 340 30.04 -0.70 14.11
CA VAL A 340 30.43 0.73 14.21
C VAL A 340 30.10 1.50 15.52
N LEU A 341 29.19 1.09 16.39
CA LEU A 341 28.99 1.80 17.68
C LEU A 341 29.85 1.29 18.84
N GLU A 342 31.08 0.86 18.55
CA GLU A 342 32.13 0.50 19.52
C GLU A 342 32.96 1.71 20.01
N THR A 343 32.42 2.93 19.96
CA THR A 343 33.10 4.09 20.56
C THR A 343 32.66 4.27 22.01
N GLY A 344 33.19 3.40 22.87
CA GLY A 344 33.04 3.54 24.31
C GLY A 344 33.35 2.25 25.05
N ASP A 345 34.64 1.95 25.16
CA ASP A 345 35.28 1.20 26.24
C ASP A 345 34.34 0.32 27.08
N THR A 346 33.94 -0.83 26.53
CA THR A 346 33.34 -1.90 27.36
C THR A 346 33.95 -3.23 26.97
N ASP A 347 34.86 -3.70 27.82
CA ASP A 347 35.36 -5.07 27.95
C ASP A 347 34.23 -6.09 28.28
N ASP A 348 32.97 -5.66 28.33
CA ASP A 348 31.79 -6.51 28.52
C ASP A 348 31.27 -6.97 27.15
N GLY A 349 31.71 -8.14 26.67
CA GLY A 349 31.34 -8.76 25.39
C GLY A 349 29.83 -8.90 25.10
N ARG A 350 29.15 -7.80 24.79
CA ARG A 350 27.73 -7.71 24.40
C ARG A 350 27.52 -6.66 23.33
N SER A 351 27.95 -6.98 22.10
CA SER A 351 27.58 -6.30 20.86
C SER A 351 26.15 -6.65 20.39
N ASP A 352 25.20 -6.80 21.33
CA ASP A 352 23.88 -7.42 21.08
C ASP A 352 22.77 -6.62 21.79
N ARG A 353 22.67 -5.30 21.54
CA ARG A 353 21.66 -4.44 22.18
C ARG A 353 20.41 -4.28 21.30
N ASP A 354 19.28 -4.76 21.82
CA ASP A 354 17.98 -4.74 21.13
C ASP A 354 17.18 -3.43 21.28
N LEU A 355 17.63 -2.45 22.09
CA LEU A 355 16.85 -1.25 22.41
C LEU A 355 17.60 0.06 22.14
N TRP A 356 16.94 0.95 21.42
CA TRP A 356 17.50 2.18 20.88
C TRP A 356 16.56 3.37 21.12
N ALA A 357 17.13 4.54 21.34
CA ALA A 357 16.41 5.79 21.41
C ALA A 357 16.75 6.68 20.20
N VAL A 358 15.73 7.29 19.62
CA VAL A 358 15.82 8.24 18.51
C VAL A 358 15.30 9.59 18.98
N VAL A 359 16.09 10.65 18.76
CA VAL A 359 15.79 12.01 19.24
C VAL A 359 14.85 12.74 18.28
N PHE A 360 13.71 13.21 18.78
CA PHE A 360 12.71 14.00 18.04
C PHE A 360 12.65 15.45 18.56
N THR A 361 13.78 16.15 18.44
CA THR A 361 13.99 17.57 18.81
C THR A 361 15.05 18.20 17.91
N ASP A 362 15.48 19.44 18.19
CA ASP A 362 16.53 20.17 17.45
C ASP A 362 17.88 19.41 17.35
N GLY A 363 18.17 18.50 18.28
CA GLY A 363 19.37 17.65 18.27
C GLY A 363 19.22 16.34 17.47
N GLY A 364 18.05 16.13 16.86
CA GLY A 364 17.69 14.96 16.08
C GLY A 364 16.69 15.35 14.99
N ILE A 365 15.55 14.68 14.92
CA ILE A 365 14.48 14.99 13.95
C ILE A 365 13.51 16.02 14.57
N SER A 366 13.61 17.28 14.15
CA SER A 366 12.80 18.37 14.71
C SER A 366 11.52 18.65 13.92
N LYS A 367 11.52 18.39 12.61
CA LYS A 367 10.38 18.64 11.72
C LYS A 367 10.36 17.64 10.57
N ILE A 368 9.16 17.15 10.25
CA ILE A 368 8.86 16.41 9.03
C ILE A 368 7.55 17.00 8.47
N ASP A 369 7.59 17.53 7.27
CA ASP A 369 6.43 18.11 6.59
C ASP A 369 6.36 17.55 5.17
N ILE A 370 5.29 16.82 4.85
CA ILE A 370 5.10 16.17 3.55
C ILE A 370 3.82 16.71 2.92
N LYS A 371 3.92 17.31 1.73
CA LYS A 371 2.82 18.05 1.11
C LYS A 371 2.63 17.73 -0.36
N ALA A 372 1.37 17.73 -0.77
CA ALA A 372 0.95 17.67 -2.16
C ALA A 372 1.33 19.00 -2.85
N PRO A 373 2.12 18.99 -3.95
CA PRO A 373 2.71 20.21 -4.47
C PRO A 373 1.98 20.78 -5.70
N VAL A 374 1.04 20.04 -6.31
CA VAL A 374 0.37 20.47 -7.54
C VAL A 374 -0.93 21.19 -7.20
N HIS A 375 -1.06 22.42 -7.70
CA HIS A 375 -2.26 23.24 -7.57
C HIS A 375 -2.85 23.53 -8.95
N TYR A 376 -4.08 23.06 -9.20
CA TYR A 376 -4.83 23.41 -10.41
C TYR A 376 -5.70 24.63 -10.12
N GLN A 377 -5.80 25.57 -11.07
CA GLN A 377 -6.60 26.77 -10.90
C GLN A 377 -8.09 26.44 -10.71
N GLU A 378 -8.53 25.34 -11.32
CA GLU A 378 -9.88 24.80 -11.24
C GLU A 378 -10.16 24.14 -9.89
N LEU A 379 -9.13 23.76 -9.13
CA LEU A 379 -9.22 23.04 -7.84
C LEU A 379 -8.39 23.76 -6.74
N PRO A 380 -8.74 25.01 -6.38
CA PRO A 380 -7.91 25.83 -5.48
C PRO A 380 -7.77 25.24 -4.07
N ASP A 381 -8.78 24.53 -3.59
CA ASP A 381 -8.84 24.00 -2.22
C ASP A 381 -8.38 22.52 -2.11
N LEU A 382 -7.89 21.93 -3.20
CA LEU A 382 -7.46 20.53 -3.25
C LEU A 382 -6.09 20.41 -3.94
N PRO A 383 -4.98 20.60 -3.20
CA PRO A 383 -3.65 20.29 -3.72
C PRO A 383 -3.54 18.79 -3.98
N LEU A 384 -2.92 18.41 -5.10
CA LEU A 384 -2.73 17.02 -5.51
C LEU A 384 -1.24 16.65 -5.54
N PRO A 385 -0.88 15.39 -5.24
CA PRO A 385 0.47 14.89 -5.49
C PRO A 385 0.78 14.89 -7.00
N ARG A 386 2.06 14.84 -7.36
CA ARG A 386 2.43 14.57 -8.76
C ARG A 386 2.12 13.11 -9.06
N TYR A 387 1.49 12.87 -10.22
CA TYR A 387 1.17 11.54 -10.71
C TYR A 387 2.05 11.21 -11.91
N TYR A 388 2.89 10.18 -11.78
CA TYR A 388 3.68 9.67 -12.89
C TYR A 388 3.26 8.26 -13.25
N ALA A 389 3.32 7.93 -14.53
CA ALA A 389 3.18 6.57 -15.01
C ALA A 389 4.11 6.32 -16.19
N LEU A 390 4.40 5.05 -16.47
CA LEU A 390 5.13 4.68 -17.67
C LEU A 390 4.23 4.94 -18.87
N ARG A 391 4.73 5.73 -19.83
CA ARG A 391 4.04 5.88 -21.11
C ARG A 391 3.91 4.51 -21.78
N PRO A 392 2.80 4.26 -22.50
CA PRO A 392 2.75 3.21 -23.49
C PRO A 392 3.98 3.21 -24.38
N LEU A 393 4.50 2.03 -24.72
CA LEU A 393 5.51 1.92 -25.78
C LEU A 393 5.00 2.52 -27.08
N GLU A 394 3.76 2.18 -27.47
CA GLU A 394 3.07 2.77 -28.61
C GLU A 394 1.63 3.05 -28.22
N ASN A 395 1.07 4.16 -28.71
CA ASN A 395 -0.34 4.50 -28.49
C ASN A 395 -1.25 3.99 -29.63
N LYS A 396 -0.68 3.23 -30.57
CA LYS A 396 -1.33 2.61 -31.73
C LYS A 396 -0.77 1.20 -31.93
N LEU A 397 -1.57 0.29 -32.51
CA LEU A 397 -1.05 -1.03 -32.90
C LEU A 397 0.03 -0.87 -33.97
N SER A 398 1.14 -1.56 -33.80
CA SER A 398 2.26 -1.50 -34.72
C SER A 398 2.07 -2.49 -35.88
N ALA A 399 2.41 -2.03 -37.08
CA ALA A 399 2.43 -2.84 -38.29
C ALA A 399 3.69 -2.55 -39.10
N GLN A 400 4.40 -3.60 -39.48
CA GLN A 400 5.62 -3.52 -40.29
C GLN A 400 5.61 -4.66 -41.31
N LYS A 401 5.99 -4.38 -42.55
CA LYS A 401 6.09 -5.38 -43.61
C LYS A 401 7.55 -5.70 -43.92
N ALA A 402 7.80 -6.94 -44.34
CA ALA A 402 9.12 -7.46 -44.72
C ALA A 402 10.20 -7.21 -43.66
N THR A 403 9.84 -7.38 -42.38
CA THR A 403 10.77 -7.22 -41.26
C THR A 403 11.77 -8.37 -41.23
N PRO A 404 13.09 -8.12 -41.13
CA PRO A 404 14.08 -9.19 -41.04
C PRO A 404 13.97 -9.96 -39.72
N PHE A 405 13.71 -11.27 -39.80
CA PHE A 405 13.62 -12.20 -38.68
C PHE A 405 14.63 -13.35 -38.86
N ARG A 406 15.42 -13.65 -37.83
CA ARG A 406 16.41 -14.74 -37.83
C ARG A 406 15.87 -15.91 -37.01
N ALA A 407 15.66 -17.07 -37.64
CA ALA A 407 15.18 -18.26 -36.94
C ALA A 407 16.27 -18.86 -36.01
N LEU A 408 15.84 -19.51 -34.92
CA LEU A 408 16.74 -20.23 -34.00
C LEU A 408 17.09 -21.63 -34.55
N LYS A 409 18.38 -21.90 -34.71
CA LYS A 409 18.91 -23.21 -35.14
C LYS A 409 18.95 -24.21 -33.97
N ASP A 410 19.09 -25.50 -34.29
CA ASP A 410 19.19 -26.57 -33.27
C ASP A 410 20.51 -26.50 -32.47
N ASP A 411 21.51 -25.80 -33.01
CA ASP A 411 22.79 -25.51 -32.35
C ASP A 411 22.72 -24.32 -31.36
N GLY A 412 21.54 -23.72 -31.15
CA GLY A 412 21.32 -22.60 -30.23
C GLY A 412 21.71 -21.22 -30.76
N SER A 413 22.22 -21.12 -31.99
CA SER A 413 22.55 -19.85 -32.65
C SER A 413 21.43 -19.33 -33.57
N LEU A 414 21.48 -18.04 -33.92
CA LEU A 414 20.56 -17.44 -34.89
C LEU A 414 20.99 -17.73 -36.34
N GLY A 415 19.99 -17.91 -37.21
CA GLY A 415 20.19 -18.12 -38.64
C GLY A 415 20.25 -16.86 -39.49
N ASP A 416 20.16 -17.07 -40.81
CA ASP A 416 20.06 -15.99 -41.78
C ASP A 416 18.68 -15.29 -41.69
N PRO A 417 18.61 -13.99 -41.99
CA PRO A 417 17.36 -13.24 -41.89
C PRO A 417 16.36 -13.63 -43.00
N LEU A 418 15.10 -13.80 -42.60
CA LEU A 418 13.94 -14.07 -43.43
C LEU A 418 12.90 -12.94 -43.25
N PRO A 419 12.19 -12.52 -44.31
CA PRO A 419 11.17 -11.48 -44.19
C PRO A 419 9.90 -11.99 -43.51
N VAL A 420 9.39 -11.25 -42.53
CA VAL A 420 8.12 -11.52 -41.83
C VAL A 420 7.27 -10.24 -41.78
N ASP A 421 5.96 -10.40 -42.00
CA ASP A 421 4.98 -9.32 -41.87
C ASP A 421 4.35 -9.34 -40.48
N TYR A 422 4.37 -8.21 -39.80
CA TYR A 422 3.69 -7.99 -38.53
C TYR A 422 2.52 -7.02 -38.74
N GLN A 423 1.33 -7.39 -38.27
CA GLN A 423 0.14 -6.53 -38.32
C GLN A 423 -0.63 -6.63 -37.00
N GLY A 424 -1.09 -5.48 -36.49
CA GLY A 424 -1.94 -5.44 -35.30
C GLY A 424 -1.21 -5.81 -34.01
N ILE A 425 0.07 -5.46 -33.88
CA ILE A 425 0.88 -5.85 -32.72
C ILE A 425 0.74 -4.81 -31.59
N ASP A 426 0.43 -5.29 -30.39
CA ASP A 426 0.58 -4.54 -29.14
C ASP A 426 1.96 -4.84 -28.54
N LEU A 427 2.83 -3.82 -28.51
CA LEU A 427 4.19 -3.95 -27.98
C LEU A 427 4.22 -4.16 -26.46
N GLU A 428 3.19 -3.75 -25.73
CA GLU A 428 3.13 -3.92 -24.27
C GLU A 428 3.02 -5.40 -23.89
N VAL A 429 2.33 -6.20 -24.69
CA VAL A 429 2.24 -7.66 -24.51
C VAL A 429 3.61 -8.32 -24.70
N TRP A 430 4.33 -7.92 -25.75
CA TRP A 430 5.66 -8.46 -26.05
C TRP A 430 6.69 -8.05 -25.00
N ALA A 431 6.68 -6.79 -24.59
CA ALA A 431 7.52 -6.26 -23.52
C ALA A 431 7.32 -7.04 -22.21
N ARG A 432 6.08 -7.21 -21.75
CA ARG A 432 5.79 -7.93 -20.49
C ARG A 432 6.28 -9.37 -20.51
N LYS A 433 6.10 -10.08 -21.64
CA LYS A 433 6.64 -11.43 -21.81
C LYS A 433 8.16 -11.44 -21.69
N PHE A 434 8.85 -10.59 -22.46
CA PHE A 434 10.31 -10.52 -22.43
C PHE A 434 10.85 -10.18 -21.03
N LEU A 435 10.30 -9.19 -20.34
CA LEU A 435 10.77 -8.79 -19.01
C LEU A 435 10.54 -9.88 -17.96
N ALA A 436 9.44 -10.63 -18.05
CA ALA A 436 9.18 -11.78 -17.18
C ALA A 436 10.17 -12.93 -17.43
N ASP A 437 10.44 -13.23 -18.70
CA ASP A 437 11.42 -14.24 -19.09
C ASP A 437 12.84 -13.83 -18.66
N PHE A 438 13.18 -12.54 -18.75
CA PHE A 438 14.45 -12.00 -18.27
C PHE A 438 14.63 -12.14 -16.77
N ASP A 439 13.60 -11.80 -15.99
CA ASP A 439 13.61 -12.02 -14.53
C ASP A 439 13.72 -13.51 -14.18
N LEU A 440 13.02 -14.40 -14.92
CA LEU A 440 13.11 -15.85 -14.74
C LEU A 440 14.55 -16.36 -14.95
N PHE A 441 15.20 -15.91 -16.01
CA PHE A 441 16.58 -16.28 -16.31
C PHE A 441 17.56 -15.89 -15.19
N LEU A 442 17.33 -14.74 -14.54
CA LEU A 442 18.19 -14.26 -13.45
C LEU A 442 17.90 -14.90 -12.08
N THR A 443 16.99 -15.86 -12.00
CA THR A 443 16.77 -16.60 -10.75
C THR A 443 17.93 -17.57 -10.45
N ALA A 444 18.10 -17.93 -9.17
CA ALA A 444 19.18 -18.81 -8.73
C ALA A 444 19.26 -20.15 -9.49
N PRO A 445 18.15 -20.84 -9.81
CA PRO A 445 18.20 -22.10 -10.55
C PRO A 445 18.86 -22.02 -11.94
N TYR A 446 18.78 -20.87 -12.61
CA TYR A 446 19.38 -20.67 -13.95
C TYR A 446 20.79 -20.05 -13.87
N THR A 447 21.06 -19.21 -12.87
CA THR A 447 22.35 -18.49 -12.75
C THR A 447 23.44 -19.26 -12.00
N VAL A 448 23.10 -20.08 -11.00
CA VAL A 448 24.08 -20.88 -10.24
C VAL A 448 24.85 -21.88 -11.11
N PRO A 449 24.22 -22.62 -12.05
CA PRO A 449 24.95 -23.48 -12.99
C PRO A 449 25.94 -22.69 -13.85
N LEU A 450 25.57 -21.49 -14.31
CA LEU A 450 26.45 -20.63 -15.12
C LEU A 450 27.63 -20.10 -14.31
N TRP A 451 27.41 -19.79 -13.02
CA TRP A 451 28.46 -19.32 -12.11
C TRP A 451 29.43 -20.44 -11.70
N SER A 452 28.93 -21.66 -11.49
CA SER A 452 29.74 -22.80 -11.02
C SER A 452 30.55 -23.47 -12.14
N LEU A 453 30.11 -23.36 -13.40
CA LEU A 453 30.78 -23.91 -14.58
C LEU A 453 31.86 -22.92 -15.08
N ASN A 454 33.06 -23.09 -14.52
CA ASN A 454 34.16 -22.14 -14.52
C ASN A 454 34.89 -21.99 -15.89
N GLY A 455 34.19 -21.50 -16.92
CA GLY A 455 34.75 -21.08 -18.20
C GLY A 455 34.58 -19.57 -18.41
N GLY A 456 35.66 -18.86 -18.79
CA GLY A 456 35.65 -17.39 -18.91
C GLY A 456 34.56 -16.80 -19.83
N ALA A 457 34.12 -17.55 -20.85
CA ALA A 457 33.08 -17.10 -21.78
C ALA A 457 31.67 -17.04 -21.15
N LEU A 458 31.30 -18.00 -20.29
CA LEU A 458 29.96 -18.03 -19.68
C LEU A 458 29.79 -16.96 -18.61
N ARG A 459 30.87 -16.65 -17.89
CA ARG A 459 30.90 -15.54 -16.93
C ARG A 459 30.70 -14.19 -17.64
N ALA A 460 31.39 -13.98 -18.77
CA ALA A 460 31.20 -12.79 -19.60
C ALA A 460 29.77 -12.64 -20.15
N THR A 461 29.07 -13.75 -20.41
CA THR A 461 27.66 -13.73 -20.82
C THR A 461 26.73 -13.30 -19.67
N LEU A 462 26.99 -13.75 -18.44
CA LEU A 462 26.26 -13.29 -17.27
C LEU A 462 26.50 -11.81 -16.99
N ASP A 463 27.75 -11.35 -17.12
CA ASP A 463 28.09 -9.93 -16.99
C ASP A 463 27.36 -9.07 -18.04
N SER A 464 27.28 -9.55 -19.29
CA SER A 464 26.50 -8.90 -20.36
C SER A 464 25.00 -8.81 -20.04
N LEU A 465 24.43 -9.83 -19.37
CA LEU A 465 23.03 -9.79 -18.93
C LEU A 465 22.81 -8.81 -17.79
N ILE A 466 23.74 -8.72 -16.82
CA ILE A 466 23.68 -7.72 -15.76
C ILE A 466 23.74 -6.31 -16.36
N GLU A 467 24.62 -6.07 -17.34
CA GLU A 467 24.68 -4.82 -18.09
C GLU A 467 23.37 -4.53 -18.84
N ALA A 468 22.80 -5.52 -19.53
CA ALA A 468 21.52 -5.37 -20.21
C ALA A 468 20.38 -5.04 -19.22
N LYS A 469 20.37 -5.62 -18.01
CA LYS A 469 19.39 -5.28 -16.95
C LYS A 469 19.52 -3.83 -16.51
N ASP A 470 20.76 -3.35 -16.32
CA ASP A 470 21.02 -1.95 -15.96
C ASP A 470 20.53 -0.99 -17.05
N LYS A 471 20.90 -1.25 -18.31
CA LYS A 471 20.43 -0.47 -19.48
C LYS A 471 18.91 -0.49 -19.61
N LEU A 472 18.26 -1.66 -19.48
CA LEU A 472 16.81 -1.79 -19.50
C LEU A 472 16.15 -0.99 -18.38
N SER A 473 16.70 -1.06 -17.17
CA SER A 473 16.16 -0.33 -16.01
C SER A 473 16.15 1.18 -16.27
N GLN A 474 17.24 1.71 -16.83
CA GLN A 474 17.35 3.12 -17.21
C GLN A 474 16.42 3.47 -18.39
N ALA A 475 16.42 2.66 -19.45
CA ALA A 475 15.61 2.90 -20.65
C ALA A 475 14.11 2.85 -20.36
N ILE A 476 13.64 1.90 -19.53
CA ILE A 476 12.24 1.83 -19.09
C ILE A 476 11.89 3.07 -18.28
N ALA A 477 12.72 3.49 -17.32
CA ALA A 477 12.45 4.65 -16.48
C ALA A 477 12.39 5.97 -17.28
N GLN A 478 13.09 6.08 -18.42
CA GLN A 478 12.93 7.23 -19.34
C GLN A 478 11.51 7.31 -19.95
N GLY A 479 10.78 6.20 -19.99
CA GLY A 479 9.36 6.15 -20.36
C GLY A 479 8.44 6.85 -19.36
N LEU A 480 8.88 7.05 -18.11
CA LEU A 480 8.10 7.69 -17.05
C LEU A 480 7.87 9.17 -17.34
N THR A 481 6.62 9.63 -17.22
CA THR A 481 6.24 11.04 -17.30
C THR A 481 4.94 11.32 -16.54
N TYR A 482 4.55 12.59 -16.47
CA TYR A 482 3.32 13.07 -15.84
C TYR A 482 2.06 12.52 -16.50
N VAL A 483 1.17 11.89 -15.73
CA VAL A 483 -0.12 11.34 -16.21
C VAL A 483 -1.06 12.46 -16.68
N LEU A 484 -1.09 13.57 -15.94
CA LEU A 484 -1.92 14.74 -16.24
C LEU A 484 -1.05 15.87 -16.81
N ASN A 485 -1.65 16.71 -17.64
CA ASN A 485 -0.99 17.96 -18.05
C ASN A 485 -0.67 18.79 -16.82
N GLN A 486 0.60 19.16 -16.65
CA GLN A 486 1.00 20.04 -15.57
C GLN A 486 0.34 21.42 -15.76
N PRO A 487 -0.11 22.08 -14.68
CA PRO A 487 -0.56 23.47 -14.77
C PRO A 487 0.57 24.31 -15.38
N VAL A 488 0.22 25.19 -16.32
CA VAL A 488 1.21 25.96 -17.10
C VAL A 488 2.08 26.77 -16.14
N THR A 489 3.36 26.40 -16.03
CA THR A 489 4.41 27.25 -15.46
C THR A 489 5.69 27.07 -16.26
N ASP A 490 6.46 28.14 -16.35
CA ASP A 490 7.77 28.30 -16.98
C ASP A 490 8.85 27.39 -16.35
N GLY A 491 8.60 26.08 -16.34
CA GLY A 491 9.48 25.06 -15.77
C GLY A 491 10.53 24.57 -16.77
N PRO A 492 11.62 23.96 -16.27
CA PRO A 492 12.63 23.34 -17.11
C PRO A 492 11.99 22.28 -18.03
N ALA A 493 12.62 22.01 -19.18
CA ALA A 493 12.17 20.93 -20.08
C ALA A 493 12.02 19.63 -19.27
N ALA A 494 11.05 18.78 -19.63
CA ALA A 494 10.66 17.59 -18.85
C ALA A 494 11.81 16.64 -18.44
N ASN A 495 12.99 16.71 -19.08
CA ASN A 495 14.16 15.90 -18.73
C ASN A 495 15.04 16.51 -17.62
N ASP A 496 14.93 17.81 -17.34
CA ASP A 496 15.72 18.51 -16.32
C ASP A 496 14.95 18.75 -15.02
N ASP A 497 13.73 18.20 -14.92
CA ASP A 497 12.87 18.27 -13.74
C ASP A 497 13.38 17.35 -12.61
N PRO A 498 13.89 17.90 -11.48
CA PRO A 498 14.42 17.09 -10.37
C PRO A 498 13.38 16.16 -9.75
N ALA A 499 12.09 16.56 -9.78
CA ALA A 499 10.99 15.77 -9.23
C ALA A 499 10.79 14.50 -10.08
N LEU A 500 10.75 14.64 -11.41
CA LEU A 500 10.67 13.49 -12.30
C LEU A 500 11.93 12.60 -12.20
N GLN A 501 13.11 13.19 -12.04
CA GLN A 501 14.35 12.41 -11.87
C GLN A 501 14.35 11.60 -10.56
N SER A 502 13.81 12.15 -9.47
CA SER A 502 13.61 11.40 -8.22
C SER A 502 12.67 10.20 -8.41
N ALA A 503 11.54 10.40 -9.10
CA ALA A 503 10.60 9.32 -9.40
C ALA A 503 11.22 8.23 -10.31
N ARG A 504 12.02 8.64 -11.31
CA ARG A 504 12.79 7.73 -12.18
C ARG A 504 13.81 6.93 -11.39
N ALA A 505 14.57 7.56 -10.50
CA ALA A 505 15.54 6.87 -9.65
C ALA A 505 14.88 5.81 -8.78
N GLN A 506 13.73 6.13 -8.17
CA GLN A 506 12.94 5.16 -7.39
C GLN A 506 12.47 3.98 -8.24
N LEU A 507 12.00 4.23 -9.47
CA LEU A 507 11.58 3.18 -10.40
C LEU A 507 12.77 2.31 -10.86
N ILE A 508 13.93 2.92 -11.15
CA ILE A 508 15.17 2.20 -11.51
C ILE A 508 15.56 1.22 -10.41
N GLN A 509 15.56 1.65 -9.14
CA GLN A 509 15.87 0.75 -8.02
C GLN A 509 14.94 -0.47 -7.98
N ARG A 510 13.65 -0.28 -8.28
CA ARG A 510 12.69 -1.38 -8.36
C ARG A 510 12.90 -2.29 -9.57
N LEU A 511 13.21 -1.71 -10.74
CA LEU A 511 13.53 -2.46 -11.97
C LEU A 511 14.80 -3.31 -11.81
N LYS A 512 15.81 -2.79 -11.09
CA LYS A 512 17.03 -3.54 -10.74
C LYS A 512 16.74 -4.75 -9.86
N VAL A 513 15.70 -4.72 -9.03
CA VAL A 513 15.23 -5.90 -8.27
C VAL A 513 14.47 -6.85 -9.20
N SER A 514 13.40 -6.40 -9.84
CA SER A 514 12.59 -7.19 -10.78
C SER A 514 12.04 -6.30 -11.87
N LEU A 515 12.44 -6.56 -13.11
CA LEU A 515 12.00 -5.80 -14.27
C LEU A 515 10.48 -5.91 -14.44
N SER A 516 9.95 -7.13 -14.40
CA SER A 516 8.53 -7.42 -14.63
C SER A 516 7.61 -6.78 -13.58
N LYS A 517 7.94 -6.93 -12.28
CA LYS A 517 7.15 -6.35 -11.18
C LYS A 517 7.19 -4.83 -11.15
N ALA A 518 8.34 -4.22 -11.43
CA ALA A 518 8.44 -2.77 -11.45
C ALA A 518 7.79 -2.17 -12.70
N TYR A 519 7.88 -2.85 -13.86
CA TYR A 519 7.21 -2.45 -15.10
C TYR A 519 5.68 -2.47 -14.99
N SER A 520 5.12 -3.28 -14.08
CA SER A 520 3.69 -3.31 -13.79
C SER A 520 3.22 -2.25 -12.79
N THR A 521 4.08 -1.31 -12.39
CA THR A 521 3.65 -0.15 -11.58
C THR A 521 2.65 0.69 -12.38
N ASP A 522 1.48 0.94 -11.79
CA ASP A 522 0.40 1.68 -12.47
C ASP A 522 0.63 3.18 -12.37
N VAL A 523 0.88 3.66 -11.14
CA VAL A 523 1.10 5.08 -10.86
C VAL A 523 2.15 5.25 -9.76
N ILE A 524 2.98 6.27 -9.89
CA ILE A 524 3.84 6.79 -8.81
C ILE A 524 3.22 8.09 -8.32
N LEU A 525 2.87 8.12 -7.03
CA LEU A 525 2.48 9.34 -6.34
C LEU A 525 3.72 9.96 -5.73
N GLN A 526 3.91 11.26 -5.93
CA GLN A 526 5.03 11.98 -5.34
C GLN A 526 4.57 13.23 -4.59
N TYR A 527 5.14 13.39 -3.40
CA TYR A 527 4.95 14.53 -2.51
C TYR A 527 6.28 15.25 -2.32
N ASP A 528 6.21 16.56 -2.05
CA ASP A 528 7.37 17.32 -1.60
C ASP A 528 7.57 17.08 -0.11
N SER A 529 8.81 16.82 0.31
CA SER A 529 9.19 16.66 1.71
C SER A 529 10.10 17.78 2.14
N HIS A 530 9.76 18.41 3.26
CA HIS A 530 10.61 19.37 3.96
C HIS A 530 10.92 18.82 5.36
N VAL A 531 12.18 18.47 5.59
CA VAL A 531 12.65 17.82 6.82
C VAL A 531 13.72 18.68 7.47
N ILE A 532 13.65 18.82 8.80
CA ILE A 532 14.72 19.43 9.57
C ILE A 532 15.22 18.39 10.55
N ALA A 533 16.31 17.73 10.19
CA ALA A 533 17.03 16.83 11.09
C ALA A 533 18.51 17.22 11.23
N ARG A 534 19.06 16.98 12.42
CA ARG A 534 20.44 17.26 12.81
C ARG A 534 20.99 16.06 13.58
N GLY A 535 22.31 15.98 13.74
CA GLY A 535 22.96 14.89 14.48
C GLY A 535 23.09 13.56 13.72
N PHE A 536 22.91 13.58 12.39
CA PHE A 536 23.21 12.47 11.48
C PHE A 536 24.44 12.84 10.64
N ASP A 537 25.59 12.23 10.90
CA ASP A 537 26.85 12.52 10.19
C ASP A 537 26.93 11.83 8.82
N LYS A 538 26.10 10.80 8.61
CA LYS A 538 25.96 10.02 7.38
C LYS A 538 24.49 10.08 6.92
N PRO A 539 24.20 9.84 5.63
CA PRO A 539 22.83 9.81 5.15
C PRO A 539 21.94 8.88 5.97
N ALA A 540 20.72 9.34 6.24
CA ALA A 540 19.72 8.63 7.00
C ALA A 540 18.33 8.87 6.39
N ARG A 541 17.42 7.91 6.55
CA ARG A 541 16.09 7.91 5.93
C ARG A 541 15.07 7.28 6.88
N LEU A 542 13.89 7.87 6.98
CA LEU A 542 12.74 7.18 7.57
C LEU A 542 12.03 6.36 6.49
N ALA A 543 11.72 5.10 6.78
CA ALA A 543 10.97 4.22 5.89
C ALA A 543 9.60 3.89 6.48
N GLY A 544 8.59 3.81 5.62
CA GLY A 544 7.21 3.61 6.03
C GLY A 544 6.29 3.19 4.90
N HIS A 545 5.01 3.02 5.24
CA HIS A 545 3.96 2.62 4.32
C HIS A 545 2.79 3.60 4.38
N LEU A 546 2.00 3.66 3.30
CA LEU A 546 0.73 4.36 3.29
C LEU A 546 -0.38 3.47 3.85
N THR A 547 -1.22 4.04 4.70
CA THR A 547 -2.57 3.57 4.94
C THR A 547 -3.54 4.45 4.17
N ALA A 548 -4.54 3.83 3.56
CA ALA A 548 -5.53 4.52 2.76
C ALA A 548 -6.93 4.16 3.25
N ASP A 549 -7.72 5.18 3.53
CA ASP A 549 -9.15 5.07 3.77
C ASP A 549 -9.89 5.65 2.57
N THR A 550 -11.11 5.19 2.34
CA THR A 550 -11.99 5.83 1.36
C THR A 550 -12.83 6.90 2.03
N PRO A 551 -13.06 8.05 1.37
CA PRO A 551 -13.96 9.07 1.90
C PRO A 551 -15.35 8.48 2.21
N ALA A 552 -15.98 8.92 3.30
CA ALA A 552 -17.26 8.37 3.77
C ALA A 552 -18.40 8.42 2.72
N GLU A 553 -18.33 9.34 1.76
CA GLU A 553 -19.26 9.48 0.65
C GLU A 553 -19.10 8.39 -0.45
N ALA A 554 -17.94 7.71 -0.49
CA ALA A 554 -17.60 6.65 -1.47
C ALA A 554 -17.75 5.22 -0.91
N ALA A 555 -18.19 5.06 0.34
CA ALA A 555 -18.18 3.79 1.07
C ALA A 555 -19.21 2.74 0.61
N SER A 556 -20.07 3.04 -0.38
CA SER A 556 -21.18 2.16 -0.77
C SER A 556 -20.88 1.16 -1.90
N GLY A 557 -19.65 1.06 -2.42
CA GLY A 557 -19.27 0.17 -3.54
C GLY A 557 -18.27 -0.93 -3.21
N THR A 558 -18.08 -1.90 -4.12
CA THR A 558 -16.98 -2.86 -4.03
C THR A 558 -15.67 -2.12 -4.28
N GLN A 559 -14.86 -1.98 -3.23
CA GLN A 559 -13.63 -1.22 -3.35
C GLN A 559 -12.57 -1.97 -4.13
N PRO A 560 -11.84 -1.26 -5.00
CA PRO A 560 -10.71 -1.84 -5.69
C PRO A 560 -9.66 -2.31 -4.70
N LYS A 561 -9.05 -3.45 -4.99
CA LYS A 561 -7.88 -3.89 -4.25
C LYS A 561 -6.67 -3.17 -4.82
N PHE A 562 -5.90 -2.51 -3.97
CA PHE A 562 -4.67 -1.84 -4.36
C PHE A 562 -3.60 -2.08 -3.30
N ALA A 563 -2.34 -1.86 -3.67
CA ALA A 563 -1.21 -1.95 -2.79
C ALA A 563 -0.25 -0.79 -3.05
N PHE A 564 0.24 -0.18 -1.97
CA PHE A 564 1.32 0.79 -2.04
C PHE A 564 2.65 0.11 -1.67
N GLY A 565 3.71 0.45 -2.39
CA GLY A 565 5.06 0.13 -1.98
C GLY A 565 5.52 1.06 -0.83
N ASN A 566 6.44 0.56 -0.01
CA ASN A 566 7.10 1.38 1.00
C ASN A 566 7.86 2.54 0.36
N ALA A 567 7.84 3.69 1.03
CA ALA A 567 8.57 4.88 0.63
C ALA A 567 9.56 5.29 1.72
N LYS A 568 10.56 6.07 1.31
CA LYS A 568 11.60 6.63 2.18
C LYS A 568 11.52 8.15 2.18
N THR A 569 11.75 8.76 3.33
CA THR A 569 11.94 10.21 3.51
C THR A 569 13.38 10.45 3.92
N ALA A 570 14.13 11.25 3.16
CA ALA A 570 15.50 11.60 3.51
C ALA A 570 15.52 12.48 4.77
N LEU A 571 16.48 12.23 5.67
CA LEU A 571 16.69 13.05 6.88
C LEU A 571 17.87 14.01 6.74
N THR A 572 18.80 13.74 5.83
CA THR A 572 20.01 14.55 5.63
C THR A 572 19.89 15.58 4.51
N THR A 573 18.71 15.68 3.89
CA THR A 573 18.40 16.67 2.87
C THR A 573 17.18 17.44 3.35
N ASP A 574 17.29 18.78 3.43
CA ASP A 574 16.21 19.60 3.99
C ASP A 574 14.96 19.59 3.07
N ASP A 575 15.13 19.63 1.75
CA ASP A 575 14.05 19.53 0.76
C ASP A 575 14.30 18.36 -0.21
N ASP A 576 13.34 17.44 -0.34
CA ASP A 576 13.42 16.27 -1.22
C ASP A 576 12.01 15.79 -1.62
N TYR A 577 11.89 14.58 -2.15
CA TYR A 577 10.64 13.99 -2.61
C TYR A 577 10.38 12.62 -1.98
N VAL A 578 9.12 12.34 -1.68
CA VAL A 578 8.66 11.00 -1.24
C VAL A 578 7.83 10.37 -2.34
N ASN A 579 8.28 9.21 -2.83
CA ASN A 579 7.66 8.49 -3.94
C ASN A 579 6.97 7.20 -3.47
N PHE A 580 5.67 7.09 -3.72
CA PHE A 580 4.88 5.90 -3.45
C PHE A 580 4.47 5.22 -4.75
N LEU A 581 4.86 3.96 -4.94
CA LEU A 581 4.45 3.16 -6.08
C LEU A 581 3.11 2.51 -5.76
N LEU A 582 2.15 2.65 -6.66
CA LEU A 582 0.80 2.08 -6.57
C LEU A 582 0.63 0.96 -7.60
N ASN A 583 0.08 -0.15 -7.13
CA ASN A 583 -0.47 -1.21 -7.97
C ASN A 583 -1.96 -1.42 -7.66
N VAL A 584 -2.78 -1.60 -8.69
CA VAL A 584 -4.22 -1.77 -8.61
C VAL A 584 -4.61 -3.10 -9.23
N VAL A 585 -5.46 -3.85 -8.56
CA VAL A 585 -6.02 -5.09 -9.09
C VAL A 585 -7.25 -4.75 -9.91
N ASN A 586 -7.33 -5.26 -11.14
CA ASN A 586 -8.43 -5.02 -12.09
C ASN A 586 -8.64 -3.54 -12.39
N GLU A 587 -7.58 -2.85 -12.76
CA GLU A 587 -7.57 -1.44 -13.22
C GLU A 587 -8.58 -1.10 -14.32
N THR A 588 -9.08 -2.09 -15.08
CA THR A 588 -10.10 -1.89 -16.13
C THR A 588 -11.46 -1.46 -15.60
N LEU A 589 -11.74 -1.67 -14.30
CA LEU A 589 -13.04 -1.36 -13.70
C LEU A 589 -13.18 0.11 -13.27
N GLN A 590 -12.10 0.89 -13.29
CA GLN A 590 -12.09 2.24 -12.72
C GLN A 590 -10.99 3.12 -13.33
N GLU A 591 -11.34 4.36 -13.69
CA GLU A 591 -10.41 5.34 -14.26
C GLU A 591 -9.65 6.16 -13.22
N LEU A 592 -10.07 6.11 -11.95
CA LEU A 592 -9.44 6.82 -10.83
C LEU A 592 -9.67 6.13 -9.48
N LEU A 593 -8.84 6.46 -8.48
CA LEU A 593 -9.06 6.19 -7.04
C LEU A 593 -9.23 7.50 -6.28
N ASP A 594 -10.12 7.53 -5.30
CA ASP A 594 -10.29 8.66 -4.38
C ASP A 594 -10.05 8.19 -2.94
N LEU A 595 -8.91 8.58 -2.36
CA LEU A 595 -8.40 8.03 -1.11
C LEU A 595 -8.00 9.15 -0.14
N GLN A 596 -8.24 8.93 1.15
CA GLN A 596 -7.62 9.66 2.25
C GLN A 596 -6.35 8.93 2.66
N LEU A 597 -5.18 9.58 2.55
CA LEU A 597 -3.88 8.94 2.73
C LEU A 597 -3.20 9.39 4.03
N THR A 598 -2.63 8.43 4.76
CA THR A 598 -1.77 8.66 5.92
C THR A 598 -0.47 7.89 5.74
N TYR A 599 0.66 8.55 5.97
CA TYR A 599 2.00 7.97 5.86
C TYR A 599 2.53 7.63 7.24
N ASN A 600 2.76 6.33 7.49
CA ASN A 600 3.20 5.82 8.78
C ASN A 600 4.64 5.32 8.69
N TYR A 601 5.55 5.99 9.38
CA TYR A 601 6.94 5.57 9.54
C TYR A 601 7.04 4.38 10.48
N GLN A 602 7.81 3.38 10.07
CA GLN A 602 8.02 2.14 10.83
C GLN A 602 9.49 1.89 11.11
N GLU A 603 10.38 2.35 10.24
CA GLU A 603 11.80 2.04 10.33
C GLU A 603 12.65 3.29 10.13
N LEU A 604 13.83 3.29 10.76
CA LEU A 604 14.90 4.25 10.54
C LEU A 604 16.08 3.50 9.93
N GLU A 605 16.45 3.92 8.72
CA GLU A 605 17.70 3.55 8.06
C GLU A 605 18.72 4.67 8.33
N PHE A 606 19.88 4.34 8.88
CA PHE A 606 20.92 5.33 9.22
C PHE A 606 22.32 4.78 8.98
N ASP A 607 23.32 5.65 9.06
CA ASP A 607 24.72 5.33 8.73
C ASP A 607 24.89 4.72 7.34
N ILE A 608 24.17 5.29 6.37
CA ILE A 608 24.15 4.78 4.99
C ILE A 608 25.48 5.12 4.29
N GLU A 609 26.20 4.11 3.80
CA GLU A 609 27.47 4.26 3.10
C GLU A 609 27.53 3.44 1.82
N LYS A 610 28.20 3.97 0.80
CA LYS A 610 28.50 3.22 -0.42
C LYS A 610 29.66 2.26 -0.17
N THR A 611 29.51 1.01 -0.59
CA THR A 611 30.58 0.01 -0.44
C THR A 611 31.58 0.12 -1.60
N GLU A 612 32.86 0.28 -1.28
CA GLU A 612 33.93 0.33 -2.29
C GLU A 612 33.98 -0.98 -3.11
N GLY A 613 34.09 -0.85 -4.44
CA GLY A 613 34.19 -2.00 -5.36
C GLY A 613 32.87 -2.69 -5.72
N ILE A 614 31.74 -2.31 -5.10
CA ILE A 614 30.39 -2.78 -5.48
C ILE A 614 29.56 -1.56 -5.89
N CYS A 615 29.44 -1.34 -7.20
CA CYS A 615 28.66 -0.22 -7.73
C CYS A 615 27.23 -0.22 -7.16
N GLU A 616 26.83 0.92 -6.59
CA GLU A 616 25.48 1.23 -6.09
C GLU A 616 24.98 0.47 -4.84
N TYR A 617 25.76 -0.41 -4.21
CA TYR A 617 25.35 -1.01 -2.95
C TYR A 617 25.57 -0.04 -1.78
N GLU A 618 24.48 0.26 -1.06
CA GLU A 618 24.49 1.03 0.18
C GLU A 618 24.43 0.06 1.39
N ALA A 619 25.48 0.04 2.20
CA ALA A 619 25.44 -0.60 3.52
C ALA A 619 24.78 0.37 4.51
N SER A 620 23.86 -0.13 5.34
CA SER A 620 23.12 0.71 6.29
C SER A 620 22.67 -0.06 7.51
N ASN A 621 22.41 0.67 8.59
CA ASN A 621 21.85 0.15 9.83
C ASN A 621 20.34 0.40 9.90
N TRP A 622 19.60 -0.57 10.42
CA TRP A 622 18.14 -0.54 10.45
C TRP A 622 17.61 -0.69 11.87
N LEU A 623 16.69 0.20 12.24
CA LEU A 623 15.92 0.13 13.48
C LEU A 623 14.42 0.15 13.16
N THR A 624 13.65 -0.68 13.84
CA THR A 624 12.17 -0.69 13.77
C THR A 624 11.61 0.04 14.99
N PHE A 625 10.75 1.03 14.78
CA PHE A 625 10.10 1.75 15.87
C PHE A 625 9.14 0.85 16.64
N ILE A 626 9.20 0.91 17.97
CA ILE A 626 8.28 0.21 18.87
C ILE A 626 7.01 1.07 18.98
N ASN A 627 6.10 0.85 18.05
CA ASN A 627 4.75 1.39 18.09
C ASN A 627 3.94 0.54 19.08
N GLY A 628 3.26 1.17 20.04
CA GLY A 628 2.44 0.46 21.03
C GLY A 628 1.40 -0.46 20.38
N ASP A 629 0.88 -1.42 21.13
CA ASP A 629 -0.15 -2.37 20.64
C ASP A 629 -1.34 -1.63 20.01
N SER A 630 -2.06 -2.31 19.11
CA SER A 630 -3.25 -1.95 18.34
C SER A 630 -4.37 -1.17 19.07
N THR A 631 -4.30 -1.05 20.39
CA THR A 631 -5.20 -0.26 21.24
C THR A 631 -4.71 1.17 21.50
N VAL A 632 -3.49 1.50 21.07
CA VAL A 632 -2.85 2.82 21.26
C VAL A 632 -2.77 3.54 19.91
N SER A 633 -3.20 4.81 19.88
CA SER A 633 -3.06 5.65 18.68
C SER A 633 -1.60 5.70 18.23
N ALA A 634 -1.37 5.59 16.91
CA ALA A 634 -0.05 5.78 16.31
C ALA A 634 0.60 7.08 16.82
N ASP A 635 1.92 7.06 17.02
CA ASP A 635 2.64 8.26 17.46
C ASP A 635 2.49 9.35 16.40
N PRO A 636 1.91 10.53 16.71
CA PRO A 636 1.66 11.56 15.71
C PRO A 636 2.94 12.12 15.09
N SER A 637 4.12 11.95 15.70
CA SER A 637 5.39 12.32 15.06
C SER A 637 5.89 11.28 14.04
N LEU A 638 5.29 10.09 14.01
CA LEU A 638 5.60 9.00 13.08
C LEU A 638 4.44 8.74 12.10
N SER A 639 3.37 9.54 12.14
CA SER A 639 2.18 9.40 11.31
C SER A 639 1.79 10.76 10.72
N ILE A 640 1.89 10.89 9.40
CA ILE A 640 1.63 12.15 8.68
C ILE A 640 0.38 11.99 7.84
N ASN A 641 -0.64 12.83 8.08
CA ASN A 641 -1.82 12.90 7.24
C ASN A 641 -1.46 13.63 5.93
N LEU A 642 -1.51 12.91 4.80
CA LEU A 642 -1.22 13.46 3.47
C LEU A 642 -2.46 14.08 2.80
N GLY A 643 -3.63 13.97 3.43
CA GLY A 643 -4.89 14.48 2.91
C GLY A 643 -5.56 13.57 1.89
N ARG A 644 -6.49 14.15 1.12
CA ARG A 644 -7.22 13.46 0.05
C ARG A 644 -6.38 13.45 -1.23
N ALA A 645 -6.27 12.30 -1.88
CA ALA A 645 -5.63 12.11 -3.17
C ALA A 645 -6.62 11.49 -4.17
N VAL A 646 -6.77 12.11 -5.34
CA VAL A 646 -7.60 11.61 -6.45
C VAL A 646 -6.69 11.14 -7.57
N ILE A 647 -6.41 9.84 -7.58
CA ILE A 647 -5.32 9.21 -8.34
C ILE A 647 -5.86 8.75 -9.71
N PRO A 648 -5.44 9.35 -10.84
CA PRO A 648 -5.83 8.88 -12.17
C PRO A 648 -5.13 7.56 -12.50
N LEU A 649 -5.85 6.60 -13.08
CA LEU A 649 -5.35 5.26 -13.42
C LEU A 649 -5.26 5.06 -14.94
N PRO A 650 -4.13 5.41 -15.59
CA PRO A 650 -3.95 5.16 -17.01
C PRO A 650 -3.81 3.66 -17.28
N LEU A 651 -4.67 3.13 -18.14
CA LEU A 651 -4.59 1.75 -18.60
C LEU A 651 -3.59 1.63 -19.76
N ARG A 652 -2.52 0.84 -19.57
CA ARG A 652 -1.42 0.66 -20.53
C ARG A 652 -1.60 -0.53 -21.49
N SER A 653 -2.80 -1.06 -21.58
CA SER A 653 -3.14 -2.05 -22.63
C SER A 653 -3.83 -1.33 -23.78
N TYR A 654 -3.51 -1.75 -25.00
CA TYR A 654 -4.22 -1.24 -26.17
C TYR A 654 -5.72 -1.61 -26.06
N PRO A 655 -6.65 -0.67 -26.34
CA PRO A 655 -8.09 -0.94 -26.25
C PRO A 655 -8.55 -2.03 -27.22
N GLU A 656 -9.56 -2.79 -26.81
CA GLU A 656 -10.18 -3.76 -27.71
C GLU A 656 -10.79 -3.03 -28.92
N LEU A 657 -10.69 -3.62 -30.10
CA LEU A 657 -11.31 -3.05 -31.29
C LEU A 657 -12.82 -3.32 -31.26
N PRO A 658 -13.67 -2.31 -31.53
CA PRO A 658 -15.11 -2.52 -31.66
C PRO A 658 -15.40 -3.52 -32.78
N ARG A 659 -16.29 -4.47 -32.50
CA ARG A 659 -16.76 -5.42 -33.51
C ARG A 659 -18.04 -4.87 -34.14
N LEU A 660 -17.98 -4.59 -35.44
CA LEU A 660 -19.15 -4.21 -36.22
C LEU A 660 -19.98 -5.46 -36.54
N VAL A 661 -21.22 -5.51 -36.06
CA VAL A 661 -22.10 -6.69 -36.21
C VAL A 661 -22.95 -6.57 -37.47
N SER A 662 -23.68 -5.47 -37.61
CA SER A 662 -24.51 -5.21 -38.79
C SER A 662 -24.82 -3.74 -38.96
N GLN A 663 -25.07 -3.34 -40.20
CA GLN A 663 -25.79 -2.11 -40.52
C GLN A 663 -26.91 -2.45 -41.49
N THR A 664 -28.08 -1.88 -41.27
CA THR A 664 -29.24 -2.10 -42.13
C THR A 664 -29.99 -0.79 -42.35
N THR A 665 -30.76 -0.78 -43.42
CA THR A 665 -31.66 0.32 -43.77
C THR A 665 -33.07 -0.23 -43.81
N GLU A 666 -34.01 0.42 -43.13
CA GLU A 666 -35.40 -0.01 -43.08
C GLU A 666 -36.29 1.16 -43.48
N ALA A 667 -37.39 0.90 -44.19
CA ALA A 667 -38.41 1.93 -44.38
C ALA A 667 -38.99 2.30 -43.01
N ALA A 668 -39.19 3.61 -42.74
CA ALA A 668 -39.73 4.05 -41.46
C ALA A 668 -41.16 3.53 -41.21
N TYR A 669 -41.85 3.18 -42.30
CA TYR A 669 -43.17 2.59 -42.33
C TYR A 669 -43.07 1.19 -42.93
N SER A 670 -43.80 0.21 -42.39
CA SER A 670 -43.89 -1.16 -42.92
C SER A 670 -45.00 -1.92 -42.18
N GLY A 671 -45.36 -3.13 -42.65
CA GLY A 671 -46.18 -4.12 -41.94
C GLY A 671 -47.34 -3.57 -41.09
N GLY A 672 -48.51 -3.34 -41.69
CA GLY A 672 -49.71 -2.85 -40.99
C GLY A 672 -49.73 -1.34 -40.70
N ASN A 673 -48.59 -0.66 -40.70
CA ASN A 673 -48.47 0.80 -40.56
C ASN A 673 -47.91 1.41 -41.86
N GLN A 674 -48.78 1.55 -42.87
CA GLN A 674 -48.42 2.10 -44.18
C GLN A 674 -48.27 3.65 -44.12
N PRO A 675 -47.41 4.27 -44.94
CA PRO A 675 -47.26 5.72 -44.96
C PRO A 675 -48.54 6.37 -45.48
N ALA A 676 -49.03 7.40 -44.79
CA ALA A 676 -50.25 8.13 -45.14
C ALA A 676 -50.02 9.27 -46.14
N SER A 677 -48.76 9.61 -46.44
CA SER A 677 -48.40 10.71 -47.35
C SER A 677 -47.09 10.42 -48.10
N ILE A 678 -46.85 11.19 -49.17
CA ILE A 678 -45.58 11.14 -49.91
C ILE A 678 -44.40 11.53 -49.01
N ALA A 679 -44.59 12.49 -48.09
CA ALA A 679 -43.55 12.87 -47.13
C ALA A 679 -43.10 11.68 -46.27
N GLN A 680 -44.04 10.94 -45.69
CA GLN A 680 -43.76 9.73 -44.90
C GLN A 680 -43.18 8.59 -45.74
N ALA A 681 -43.58 8.47 -47.01
CA ALA A 681 -43.08 7.44 -47.91
C ALA A 681 -41.58 7.60 -48.25
N LYS A 682 -41.01 8.78 -48.01
CA LYS A 682 -39.57 9.09 -48.18
C LYS A 682 -38.74 8.78 -46.93
N GLU A 683 -39.39 8.54 -45.79
CA GLU A 683 -38.71 8.35 -44.52
C GLU A 683 -38.14 6.94 -44.39
N TRP A 684 -36.89 6.87 -43.93
CA TRP A 684 -36.19 5.62 -43.64
C TRP A 684 -35.40 5.72 -42.35
N ASN A 685 -35.07 4.56 -41.80
CA ASN A 685 -34.31 4.39 -40.57
C ASN A 685 -32.97 3.75 -40.90
N TYR A 686 -31.89 4.36 -40.41
CA TYR A 686 -30.56 3.76 -40.43
C TYR A 686 -30.32 3.04 -39.11
N ASN A 687 -30.09 1.73 -39.16
CA ASN A 687 -29.78 0.92 -37.99
C ASN A 687 -28.32 0.48 -38.07
N MET A 688 -27.59 0.62 -36.97
CA MET A 688 -26.28 0.01 -36.82
C MET A 688 -26.17 -0.75 -35.50
N ILE A 689 -25.40 -1.82 -35.51
CA ILE A 689 -25.10 -2.65 -34.36
C ILE A 689 -23.59 -2.81 -34.25
N TYR A 690 -23.05 -2.43 -33.09
CA TYR A 690 -21.68 -2.75 -32.72
C TYR A 690 -21.64 -3.46 -31.38
N GLU A 691 -20.58 -4.24 -31.17
CA GLU A 691 -20.28 -4.96 -29.95
C GLU A 691 -18.92 -4.48 -29.42
N HIS A 692 -18.85 -4.18 -28.13
CA HIS A 692 -17.61 -3.80 -27.45
C HIS A 692 -17.68 -4.13 -25.96
N GLN A 693 -16.53 -4.32 -25.33
CA GLN A 693 -16.40 -4.48 -23.88
C GLN A 693 -15.60 -3.30 -23.30
N ASP A 694 -16.31 -2.37 -22.67
CA ASP A 694 -15.73 -1.12 -22.17
C ASP A 694 -14.91 -1.36 -20.88
N ALA A 695 -13.65 -0.91 -20.89
CA ALA A 695 -12.96 -0.53 -19.65
C ALA A 695 -13.41 0.88 -19.21
N ALA A 696 -13.28 1.21 -17.93
CA ALA A 696 -13.70 2.52 -17.41
C ALA A 696 -13.01 3.71 -18.09
N GLN A 697 -11.77 3.51 -18.56
CA GLN A 697 -10.96 4.50 -19.27
C GLN A 697 -11.38 4.69 -20.73
N ASP A 698 -12.27 3.85 -21.28
CA ASP A 698 -12.67 3.87 -22.68
C ASP A 698 -13.73 4.94 -22.97
N LEU A 699 -13.57 5.58 -24.12
CA LEU A 699 -14.55 6.46 -24.74
C LEU A 699 -14.77 5.97 -26.16
N ILE A 700 -15.96 5.48 -26.46
CA ILE A 700 -16.30 5.04 -27.81
C ILE A 700 -16.54 6.28 -28.67
N THR A 701 -15.88 6.36 -29.83
CA THR A 701 -16.13 7.38 -30.83
C THR A 701 -16.90 6.78 -31.98
N LEU A 702 -18.01 7.42 -32.35
CA LEU A 702 -18.87 6.97 -33.43
C LEU A 702 -19.01 8.11 -34.44
N THR A 703 -18.71 7.82 -35.71
CA THR A 703 -18.92 8.76 -36.82
C THR A 703 -19.96 8.17 -37.77
N LEU A 704 -21.10 8.85 -37.91
CA LEU A 704 -22.05 8.58 -38.98
C LEU A 704 -21.68 9.45 -40.20
N ARG A 705 -21.55 8.84 -41.37
CA ARG A 705 -21.38 9.55 -42.64
C ARG A 705 -22.61 9.31 -43.51
N LEU A 706 -23.28 10.38 -43.91
CA LEU A 706 -24.39 10.34 -44.86
C LEU A 706 -23.98 10.96 -46.20
N ASN A 707 -24.53 10.43 -47.29
CA ASN A 707 -24.17 10.77 -48.67
C ASN A 707 -22.71 10.52 -49.02
N GLN A 708 -22.16 9.38 -48.57
CA GLN A 708 -20.79 8.97 -48.81
C GLN A 708 -20.61 8.47 -50.26
N PRO A 709 -19.65 9.00 -51.04
CA PRO A 709 -19.28 8.46 -52.35
C PRO A 709 -18.62 7.08 -52.25
N TYR A 710 -18.82 6.23 -53.25
CA TYR A 710 -18.17 4.91 -53.34
C TYR A 710 -16.73 5.07 -53.86
N GLN A 711 -15.71 4.81 -53.04
CA GLN A 711 -14.29 4.89 -53.44
C GLN A 711 -13.56 3.54 -53.33
N ALA A 712 -12.58 3.32 -54.22
CA ALA A 712 -11.67 2.18 -54.19
C ALA A 712 -10.38 2.55 -53.43
N SER A 713 -10.08 1.85 -52.33
CA SER A 713 -8.87 2.06 -51.53
C SER A 713 -7.63 1.43 -52.17
N THR A 714 -6.54 2.20 -52.25
CA THR A 714 -5.19 1.77 -52.63
C THR A 714 -4.29 1.75 -51.40
N THR A 715 -3.42 0.74 -51.29
CA THR A 715 -2.44 0.57 -50.20
C THR A 715 -1.03 0.98 -50.66
N LEU A 716 -0.27 1.62 -49.78
CA LEU A 716 1.13 2.03 -50.00
C LEU A 716 2.07 1.31 -49.01
N GLN A 717 3.30 1.02 -49.45
CA GLN A 717 4.40 0.33 -48.73
C GLN A 717 5.68 1.18 -48.72
N GLY A 718 6.52 0.99 -47.69
CA GLY A 718 7.94 1.41 -47.60
C GLY A 718 8.34 1.65 -46.14
N SER A 719 9.59 1.54 -45.65
CA SER A 719 10.91 1.14 -46.18
C SER A 719 11.90 0.97 -44.99
N ASN A 720 13.06 0.33 -45.20
CA ASN A 720 14.09 -0.05 -44.21
C ASN A 720 14.71 1.09 -43.36
N GLN A 721 14.79 0.87 -42.04
CA GLN A 721 15.60 1.61 -41.05
C GLN A 721 16.27 0.61 -40.08
N LEU A 722 17.15 1.11 -39.19
CA LEU A 722 17.75 0.35 -38.07
C LEU A 722 16.68 -0.44 -37.28
N PRO A 723 17.04 -1.57 -36.63
CA PRO A 723 16.09 -2.36 -35.85
C PRO A 723 15.37 -1.52 -34.80
N THR A 724 14.08 -1.28 -35.02
CA THR A 724 13.17 -0.62 -34.07
C THR A 724 12.91 -1.54 -32.87
N LEU A 725 12.41 -1.01 -31.75
CA LEU A 725 12.03 -1.83 -30.59
C LEU A 725 11.03 -2.94 -30.95
N MET A 726 10.11 -2.67 -31.87
CA MET A 726 9.21 -3.68 -32.42
C MET A 726 9.97 -4.84 -33.08
N GLN A 727 11.04 -4.55 -33.82
CA GLN A 727 11.78 -5.57 -34.56
C GLN A 727 12.62 -6.45 -33.63
N THR A 728 13.25 -5.86 -32.61
CA THR A 728 14.03 -6.60 -31.60
C THR A 728 13.15 -7.43 -30.66
N LEU A 729 12.02 -6.87 -30.18
CA LEU A 729 11.02 -7.64 -29.43
C LEU A 729 10.39 -8.74 -30.29
N GLY A 730 10.03 -8.44 -31.54
CA GLY A 730 9.49 -9.44 -32.48
C GLY A 730 10.49 -10.57 -32.77
N GLN A 731 11.78 -10.25 -32.89
CA GLN A 731 12.85 -11.23 -33.02
C GLN A 731 12.89 -12.18 -31.81
N TYR A 732 12.79 -11.65 -30.58
CA TYR A 732 12.75 -12.47 -29.37
C TYR A 732 11.49 -13.34 -29.29
N ILE A 733 10.31 -12.75 -29.48
CA ILE A 733 9.02 -13.44 -29.31
C ILE A 733 8.91 -14.66 -30.23
N ASN A 734 9.37 -14.56 -31.48
CA ASN A 734 9.32 -15.65 -32.44
C ASN A 734 10.32 -16.79 -32.16
N VAL A 735 11.35 -16.57 -31.33
CA VAL A 735 12.31 -17.63 -30.95
C VAL A 735 12.17 -18.11 -29.51
N ALA A 736 11.40 -17.39 -28.68
CA ALA A 736 11.34 -17.60 -27.23
C ALA A 736 11.01 -19.04 -26.84
N ASP A 737 9.96 -19.64 -27.39
CA ASP A 737 9.53 -21.00 -26.99
C ASP A 737 10.63 -22.05 -27.27
N LYS A 738 11.24 -22.01 -28.46
CA LYS A 738 12.35 -22.91 -28.82
C LYS A 738 13.59 -22.62 -27.97
N LEU A 739 13.90 -21.35 -27.72
CA LEU A 739 15.02 -20.93 -26.89
C LEU A 739 14.87 -21.44 -25.45
N TRP A 740 13.69 -21.28 -24.85
CA TRP A 740 13.40 -21.73 -23.48
C TRP A 740 13.45 -23.26 -23.35
N SER A 741 13.01 -24.01 -24.37
CA SER A 741 13.17 -25.47 -24.37
C SER A 741 14.64 -25.92 -24.27
N MET A 742 15.58 -25.09 -24.75
CA MET A 742 17.01 -25.34 -24.59
C MET A 742 17.50 -24.86 -23.21
N LEU A 743 17.09 -23.67 -22.77
CA LEU A 743 17.54 -23.05 -21.51
C LEU A 743 17.08 -23.81 -20.27
N GLU A 744 15.91 -24.45 -20.28
CA GLU A 744 15.41 -25.29 -19.18
C GLU A 744 16.37 -26.43 -18.81
N ARG A 745 17.24 -26.84 -19.75
CA ARG A 745 18.27 -27.85 -19.49
C ARG A 745 19.24 -27.42 -18.38
N LEU A 746 19.46 -26.11 -18.18
CA LEU A 746 20.28 -25.56 -17.09
C LEU A 746 19.85 -26.05 -15.70
N LEU A 747 18.56 -26.32 -15.51
CA LEU A 747 18.00 -26.80 -14.24
C LEU A 747 18.49 -28.20 -13.84
N THR A 748 19.05 -28.96 -14.79
CA THR A 748 19.44 -30.36 -14.61
C THR A 748 20.93 -30.62 -14.84
N VAL A 749 21.70 -29.58 -15.21
CA VAL A 749 23.14 -29.71 -15.44
C VAL A 749 23.84 -30.07 -14.14
N SER A 750 24.57 -31.19 -14.16
CA SER A 750 25.49 -31.61 -13.09
C SER A 750 26.80 -32.08 -13.73
N GLY A 751 27.91 -31.36 -13.51
CA GLY A 751 29.20 -31.66 -14.15
C GLY A 751 30.10 -30.43 -14.34
N ILE A 752 31.17 -30.58 -15.14
CA ILE A 752 32.23 -29.56 -15.31
C ILE A 752 32.17 -28.82 -16.68
N GLY A 753 31.08 -28.96 -17.45
CA GLY A 753 30.91 -28.24 -18.72
C GLY A 753 29.49 -28.26 -19.28
N LEU A 754 29.12 -27.21 -20.02
CA LEU A 754 27.87 -27.13 -20.79
C LEU A 754 28.09 -27.66 -22.21
N GLU A 755 27.09 -28.35 -22.77
CA GLU A 755 27.05 -28.66 -24.21
C GLU A 755 27.07 -27.36 -25.04
N GLU A 756 27.75 -27.39 -26.20
CA GLU A 756 27.93 -26.22 -27.07
C GLU A 756 26.61 -25.57 -27.50
N ASN A 757 25.58 -26.37 -27.77
CA ASN A 757 24.25 -25.88 -28.11
C ASN A 757 23.58 -25.07 -26.99
N LEU A 758 23.79 -25.47 -25.73
CA LEU A 758 23.28 -24.77 -24.56
C LEU A 758 24.09 -23.50 -24.28
N GLN A 759 25.40 -23.52 -24.50
CA GLN A 759 26.24 -22.32 -24.43
C GLN A 759 25.80 -21.27 -25.47
N ASN A 760 25.56 -21.70 -26.71
CA ASN A 760 25.06 -20.84 -27.78
C ASN A 760 23.66 -20.29 -27.47
N ALA A 761 22.77 -21.09 -26.90
CA ALA A 761 21.43 -20.62 -26.48
C ALA A 761 21.53 -19.52 -25.40
N VAL A 762 22.40 -19.69 -24.40
CA VAL A 762 22.66 -18.67 -23.36
C VAL A 762 23.25 -17.39 -23.96
N ALA A 763 24.22 -17.52 -24.87
CA ALA A 763 24.79 -16.37 -25.59
C ALA A 763 23.76 -15.67 -26.48
N THR A 764 22.89 -16.41 -27.16
CA THR A 764 21.78 -15.88 -27.97
C THR A 764 20.80 -15.09 -27.09
N PHE A 765 20.41 -15.61 -25.93
CA PHE A 765 19.54 -14.90 -24.99
C PHE A 765 20.16 -13.57 -24.54
N ALA A 766 21.45 -13.57 -24.18
CA ALA A 766 22.17 -12.36 -23.77
C ALA A 766 22.28 -11.32 -24.91
N SER A 767 22.57 -11.76 -26.13
CA SER A 767 22.61 -10.88 -27.31
C SER A 767 21.25 -10.24 -27.58
N LEU A 768 20.17 -11.02 -27.55
CA LEU A 768 18.81 -10.51 -27.76
C LEU A 768 18.43 -9.50 -26.67
N ALA A 769 18.79 -9.76 -25.41
CA ALA A 769 18.52 -8.84 -24.33
C ALA A 769 19.29 -7.52 -24.47
N LEU A 770 20.54 -7.57 -24.91
CA LEU A 770 21.33 -6.37 -25.20
C LEU A 770 20.73 -5.56 -26.35
N ASP A 771 20.37 -6.21 -27.47
CA ASP A 771 19.72 -5.56 -28.62
C ASP A 771 18.39 -4.89 -28.23
N ILE A 772 17.58 -5.57 -27.40
CA ILE A 772 16.33 -5.01 -26.86
C ILE A 772 16.64 -3.80 -25.97
N SER A 773 17.62 -3.88 -25.08
CA SER A 773 18.00 -2.76 -24.20
C SER A 773 18.40 -1.50 -24.98
N GLU A 774 19.16 -1.65 -26.05
CA GLU A 774 19.62 -0.53 -26.89
C GLU A 774 18.50 0.04 -27.76
N SER A 775 17.69 -0.82 -28.36
CA SER A 775 16.53 -0.38 -29.15
C SER A 775 15.47 0.30 -28.31
N TRP A 776 15.28 -0.13 -27.06
CA TRP A 776 14.40 0.53 -26.10
C TRP A 776 14.90 1.93 -25.73
N GLN A 777 16.20 2.11 -25.50
CA GLN A 777 16.77 3.43 -25.25
C GLN A 777 16.55 4.38 -26.43
N ARG A 778 16.70 3.89 -27.67
CA ARG A 778 16.45 4.67 -28.89
C ARG A 778 14.97 5.00 -29.11
N HIS A 779 14.06 4.14 -28.63
CA HIS A 779 12.61 4.28 -28.80
C HIS A 779 12.07 5.61 -28.27
N TRP A 780 12.68 6.15 -27.20
CA TRP A 780 12.24 7.40 -26.59
C TRP A 780 12.79 8.66 -27.27
N LEU A 781 13.68 8.52 -28.26
CA LEU A 781 14.19 9.65 -29.01
C LEU A 781 13.12 10.18 -29.98
N PRO A 782 12.94 11.51 -30.09
CA PRO A 782 11.89 12.08 -30.92
C PRO A 782 12.08 11.72 -32.41
N GLY A 783 11.20 10.84 -32.92
CA GLY A 783 11.01 10.60 -34.35
C GLY A 783 10.01 11.60 -34.94
N VAL A 784 10.43 12.32 -35.98
CA VAL A 784 9.58 13.27 -36.71
C VAL A 784 8.67 12.49 -37.66
N ASN A 785 7.35 12.50 -37.44
CA ASN A 785 6.34 12.35 -38.51
C ASN A 785 4.93 12.69 -37.99
N ALA A 786 4.49 13.92 -38.23
CA ALA A 786 3.09 14.32 -38.15
C ALA A 786 2.54 14.46 -39.57
N LEU A 787 1.73 13.51 -40.02
CA LEU A 787 0.97 13.65 -41.26
C LEU A 787 -0.36 14.34 -40.93
N LYS A 788 -0.55 15.53 -41.51
CA LYS A 788 -1.80 16.28 -41.49
C LYS A 788 -2.83 15.58 -42.39
N ALA A 789 -4.04 15.38 -41.88
CA ALA A 789 -5.17 14.92 -42.67
C ALA A 789 -5.75 16.10 -43.50
N ASN A 790 -5.89 15.89 -44.80
CA ASN A 790 -6.56 16.83 -45.72
C ASN A 790 -8.08 16.60 -45.69
N ALA A 791 -8.84 17.69 -45.61
CA ALA A 791 -10.27 17.69 -45.80
C ALA A 791 -10.63 17.58 -47.30
N SER A 792 -11.76 16.94 -47.61
CA SER A 792 -12.42 17.05 -48.93
C SER A 792 -13.95 17.00 -48.74
N PRO A 793 -14.75 17.87 -49.39
CA PRO A 793 -16.16 18.08 -49.05
C PRO A 793 -17.18 17.39 -49.98
N GLN A 794 -18.36 17.12 -49.40
CA GLN A 794 -19.74 16.84 -49.88
C GLN A 794 -20.44 15.67 -49.14
N THR A 795 -19.77 15.00 -48.21
CA THR A 795 -20.36 14.07 -47.22
C THR A 795 -20.87 14.83 -45.98
N GLN A 796 -22.03 14.46 -45.42
CA GLN A 796 -22.46 14.93 -44.09
C GLN A 796 -21.79 14.05 -43.02
N ILE A 797 -21.05 14.67 -42.11
CA ILE A 797 -20.28 13.97 -41.06
C ILE A 797 -20.83 14.33 -39.69
N PHE A 798 -21.00 13.30 -38.89
CA PHE A 798 -21.71 13.34 -37.63
C PHE A 798 -20.94 12.58 -36.57
N ASP A 799 -20.25 13.30 -35.70
CA ASP A 799 -19.37 12.73 -34.70
C ASP A 799 -20.02 12.72 -33.32
N TYR A 800 -19.99 11.55 -32.70
CA TYR A 800 -20.50 11.27 -31.37
C TYR A 800 -19.40 10.65 -30.52
N SER A 801 -19.46 10.90 -29.21
CA SER A 801 -18.74 10.10 -28.22
C SER A 801 -19.72 9.45 -27.26
N VAL A 802 -19.60 8.14 -27.06
CA VAL A 802 -20.45 7.36 -26.18
C VAL A 802 -19.67 6.99 -24.94
N ARG A 803 -20.22 7.29 -23.76
CA ARG A 803 -19.67 6.89 -22.46
C ARG A 803 -20.75 6.20 -21.63
N LEU A 804 -20.49 4.96 -21.22
CA LEU A 804 -21.33 4.25 -20.26
C LEU A 804 -21.10 4.83 -18.85
N VAL A 805 -22.18 4.91 -18.06
CA VAL A 805 -22.18 5.49 -16.71
C VAL A 805 -22.58 4.39 -15.73
N PRO A 806 -21.70 4.02 -14.78
CA PRO A 806 -22.04 3.04 -13.75
C PRO A 806 -23.02 3.61 -12.72
N ASP A 807 -23.65 2.74 -11.94
CA ASP A 807 -24.39 3.12 -10.74
C ASP A 807 -23.44 3.63 -9.64
N GLN A 808 -24.00 4.15 -8.53
CA GLN A 808 -23.22 4.66 -7.41
C GLN A 808 -22.34 3.61 -6.72
N GLN A 809 -22.63 2.31 -6.91
CA GLN A 809 -21.85 1.22 -6.32
C GLN A 809 -20.77 0.68 -7.27
N GLY A 810 -20.70 1.18 -8.52
CA GLY A 810 -19.80 0.69 -9.56
C GLY A 810 -20.13 -0.72 -10.06
N ARG A 811 -21.35 -1.23 -9.81
CA ARG A 811 -21.69 -2.64 -10.06
C ARG A 811 -22.34 -2.86 -11.42
N TYR A 812 -23.31 -2.01 -11.76
CA TYR A 812 -24.08 -2.09 -13.00
C TYR A 812 -24.06 -0.77 -13.76
N TYR A 813 -24.30 -0.82 -15.07
CA TYR A 813 -24.55 0.38 -15.86
C TYR A 813 -25.92 0.96 -15.50
N SER A 814 -25.96 2.27 -15.20
CA SER A 814 -27.17 3.04 -14.88
C SER A 814 -27.54 4.02 -15.99
N GLY A 815 -26.56 4.47 -16.77
CA GLY A 815 -26.77 5.40 -17.87
C GLY A 815 -25.78 5.26 -19.03
N LEU A 816 -26.06 5.98 -20.11
CA LEU A 816 -25.19 6.15 -21.27
C LEU A 816 -25.25 7.62 -21.70
N ASN A 817 -24.10 8.28 -21.75
CA ASN A 817 -23.97 9.65 -22.22
C ASN A 817 -23.51 9.65 -23.69
N LEU A 818 -24.30 10.28 -24.55
CA LEU A 818 -23.97 10.56 -25.94
C LEU A 818 -23.58 12.04 -26.06
N CYS A 819 -22.28 12.30 -26.20
CA CYS A 819 -21.73 13.65 -26.36
C CYS A 819 -21.60 14.01 -27.85
N TYR A 820 -21.84 15.27 -28.18
CA TYR A 820 -21.82 15.78 -29.56
C TYR A 820 -21.35 17.24 -29.60
N ASN A 821 -20.78 17.67 -30.73
CA ASN A 821 -20.16 19.00 -30.87
C ASN A 821 -21.10 20.07 -31.48
N THR A 822 -22.31 19.71 -31.89
CA THR A 822 -23.23 20.52 -32.71
C THR A 822 -24.65 20.49 -32.15
N VAL A 823 -25.36 21.64 -32.12
CA VAL A 823 -26.71 21.76 -31.53
C VAL A 823 -27.68 20.68 -32.05
N LEU A 824 -28.30 19.91 -31.14
CA LEU A 824 -29.33 18.92 -31.46
C LEU A 824 -30.75 19.53 -31.46
N PRO A 825 -31.70 18.99 -32.25
CA PRO A 825 -31.48 18.00 -33.32
C PRO A 825 -30.76 18.62 -34.51
N TRP A 826 -30.00 17.82 -35.26
CA TRP A 826 -29.37 18.33 -36.49
C TRP A 826 -30.42 18.53 -37.58
N PRO A 827 -30.17 19.43 -38.55
CA PRO A 827 -31.06 19.61 -39.68
C PRO A 827 -31.34 18.27 -40.40
N GLY A 828 -32.52 17.70 -40.17
CA GLY A 828 -32.96 16.43 -40.78
C GLY A 828 -32.43 15.14 -40.15
N VAL A 829 -31.77 15.17 -38.98
CA VAL A 829 -31.30 13.94 -38.28
C VAL A 829 -31.64 14.01 -36.79
N ASN A 830 -32.49 13.07 -36.35
CA ASN A 830 -32.86 12.92 -34.94
C ASN A 830 -31.78 12.14 -34.16
N PRO A 831 -31.62 12.38 -32.84
CA PRO A 831 -30.77 11.56 -32.00
C PRO A 831 -31.24 10.10 -31.98
N PRO A 832 -30.33 9.12 -31.98
CA PRO A 832 -30.70 7.72 -32.16
C PRO A 832 -31.50 7.18 -30.98
N ASP A 833 -32.38 6.22 -31.25
CA ASP A 833 -32.87 5.31 -30.21
C ASP A 833 -31.82 4.23 -29.95
N ILE A 834 -31.64 3.82 -28.70
CA ILE A 834 -30.59 2.88 -28.30
C ILE A 834 -31.22 1.67 -27.64
N ILE A 835 -30.90 0.49 -28.18
CA ILE A 835 -31.21 -0.81 -27.58
C ILE A 835 -29.89 -1.48 -27.19
N VAL A 836 -29.83 -1.99 -25.96
CA VAL A 836 -28.67 -2.69 -25.40
C VAL A 836 -29.02 -4.16 -25.16
N SER A 837 -28.10 -5.05 -25.47
CA SER A 837 -28.18 -6.47 -25.10
C SER A 837 -26.81 -7.04 -24.75
N ALA A 838 -26.78 -8.20 -24.08
CA ALA A 838 -25.58 -8.96 -23.78
C ALA A 838 -25.88 -10.46 -23.90
N ASP A 839 -24.86 -11.29 -24.03
CA ASP A 839 -25.04 -12.74 -24.13
C ASP A 839 -25.84 -13.30 -22.93
N GLY A 840 -26.85 -14.12 -23.22
CA GLY A 840 -27.76 -14.68 -22.21
C GLY A 840 -28.71 -13.67 -21.52
N LYS A 841 -28.83 -12.42 -22.00
CA LYS A 841 -29.76 -11.40 -21.45
C LYS A 841 -30.77 -10.89 -22.47
N GLU A 842 -31.94 -10.47 -21.98
CA GLU A 842 -32.96 -9.82 -22.81
C GLU A 842 -32.46 -8.46 -23.33
N SER A 843 -32.93 -8.08 -24.52
CA SER A 843 -32.64 -6.76 -25.10
C SER A 843 -33.49 -5.69 -24.43
N VAL A 844 -32.87 -4.53 -24.15
CA VAL A 844 -33.46 -3.47 -23.35
C VAL A 844 -33.39 -2.15 -24.11
N THR A 845 -34.51 -1.43 -24.23
CA THR A 845 -34.53 -0.09 -24.83
C THR A 845 -34.20 0.95 -23.76
N LEU A 846 -33.24 1.83 -24.04
CA LEU A 846 -32.87 2.89 -23.11
C LEU A 846 -33.84 4.08 -23.21
N SER A 847 -34.17 4.67 -22.07
CA SER A 847 -35.02 5.86 -22.02
C SER A 847 -34.21 7.11 -22.37
N LYS A 848 -34.61 7.84 -23.42
CA LYS A 848 -33.93 9.04 -23.91
C LYS A 848 -34.30 10.26 -23.06
N GLY A 849 -33.30 10.93 -22.47
CA GLY A 849 -33.46 12.17 -21.72
C GLY A 849 -33.55 13.42 -22.61
N GLN A 850 -33.44 14.60 -22.00
CA GLN A 850 -33.30 15.88 -22.72
C GLN A 850 -31.82 16.25 -22.87
N PRO A 851 -31.41 16.85 -24.00
CA PRO A 851 -30.04 17.29 -24.18
C PRO A 851 -29.69 18.48 -23.27
N VAL A 852 -28.55 18.41 -22.58
CA VAL A 852 -28.02 19.49 -21.73
C VAL A 852 -26.54 19.69 -22.05
N SER A 853 -26.15 20.92 -22.42
CA SER A 853 -24.74 21.31 -22.66
C SER A 853 -23.96 20.37 -23.60
N GLY A 854 -24.58 19.90 -24.69
CA GLY A 854 -23.91 19.01 -25.65
C GLY A 854 -23.88 17.52 -25.25
N ILE A 855 -24.60 17.14 -24.19
CA ILE A 855 -24.72 15.76 -23.70
C ILE A 855 -26.18 15.33 -23.76
N LEU A 856 -26.44 14.15 -24.32
CA LEU A 856 -27.73 13.48 -24.26
C LEU A 856 -27.58 12.20 -23.41
N THR A 857 -28.27 12.16 -22.28
CA THR A 857 -28.22 11.02 -21.35
C THR A 857 -29.37 10.05 -21.61
N TYR A 858 -29.04 8.77 -21.68
CA TYR A 858 -29.94 7.64 -21.77
C TYR A 858 -29.91 6.86 -20.45
N THR A 859 -31.06 6.44 -19.95
CA THR A 859 -31.17 5.72 -18.67
C THR A 859 -31.50 4.25 -18.89
N PHE A 860 -30.82 3.37 -18.17
CA PHE A 860 -31.14 1.94 -18.11
C PHE A 860 -32.36 1.71 -17.21
N PRO A 861 -33.29 0.80 -17.55
CA PRO A 861 -34.44 0.50 -16.70
C PRO A 861 -34.03 -0.27 -15.43
N GLU A 862 -34.63 0.09 -14.29
CA GLU A 862 -34.27 -0.40 -12.95
C GLU A 862 -34.73 -1.84 -12.63
N VAL A 863 -35.20 -2.63 -13.60
CA VAL A 863 -35.68 -4.01 -13.37
C VAL A 863 -34.51 -5.01 -13.30
N SER A 864 -34.52 -5.90 -12.31
CA SER A 864 -33.38 -6.81 -11.99
C SER A 864 -32.93 -7.72 -13.15
N ALA A 865 -33.83 -8.12 -14.05
CA ALA A 865 -33.51 -8.91 -15.24
C ALA A 865 -32.76 -8.10 -16.34
N ALA A 866 -32.77 -6.77 -16.25
CA ALA A 866 -32.19 -5.83 -17.22
C ALA A 866 -30.88 -5.17 -16.74
N GLN A 867 -30.35 -5.56 -15.58
CA GLN A 867 -29.12 -4.99 -15.05
C GLN A 867 -27.89 -5.57 -15.78
N PHE A 868 -27.03 -4.71 -16.32
CA PHE A 868 -25.80 -5.10 -17.01
C PHE A 868 -24.59 -4.78 -16.12
N PRO A 869 -23.82 -5.78 -15.65
CA PRO A 869 -22.62 -5.51 -14.87
C PRO A 869 -21.63 -4.62 -15.64
N VAL A 870 -20.91 -3.76 -14.93
CA VAL A 870 -19.81 -2.99 -15.51
C VAL A 870 -18.78 -3.95 -16.12
N ASN A 871 -18.14 -3.54 -17.22
CA ASN A 871 -17.18 -4.37 -17.99
C ASN A 871 -17.81 -5.63 -18.61
N THR A 872 -19.14 -5.70 -18.76
CA THR A 872 -19.80 -6.69 -19.61
C THR A 872 -19.65 -6.30 -21.07
N ARG A 873 -19.44 -7.28 -21.96
CA ARG A 873 -19.51 -7.06 -23.41
C ARG A 873 -20.95 -6.75 -23.82
N LEU A 874 -21.17 -5.55 -24.35
CA LEU A 874 -22.48 -5.08 -24.76
C LEU A 874 -22.59 -5.00 -26.28
N LEU A 875 -23.77 -5.35 -26.77
CA LEU A 875 -24.21 -5.10 -28.13
C LEU A 875 -25.17 -3.91 -28.10
N LEU A 876 -24.79 -2.84 -28.79
CA LEU A 876 -25.56 -1.60 -28.88
C LEU A 876 -26.12 -1.45 -30.29
N LYS A 877 -27.45 -1.44 -30.39
CA LYS A 877 -28.19 -1.08 -31.61
C LYS A 877 -28.57 0.39 -31.53
N LEU A 878 -28.07 1.19 -32.47
CA LEU A 878 -28.43 2.59 -32.63
C LEU A 878 -29.32 2.73 -33.87
N THR A 879 -30.49 3.34 -33.69
CA THR A 879 -31.46 3.58 -34.76
C THR A 879 -31.65 5.07 -34.96
N PHE A 880 -31.22 5.58 -36.13
CA PHE A 880 -31.44 6.95 -36.55
C PHE A 880 -32.71 7.00 -37.42
N SER A 881 -33.79 7.51 -36.84
CA SER A 881 -35.13 7.44 -37.44
C SER A 881 -35.54 8.72 -38.19
N GLY A 882 -36.33 8.55 -39.25
CA GLY A 882 -36.96 9.66 -39.98
C GLY A 882 -36.01 10.40 -40.93
N LEU A 883 -35.03 9.71 -41.51
CA LEU A 883 -34.16 10.27 -42.55
C LEU A 883 -34.95 10.39 -43.85
N ASP A 884 -34.84 11.51 -44.57
CA ASP A 884 -35.51 11.69 -45.87
C ASP A 884 -34.60 11.16 -46.98
N ILE A 885 -35.06 10.15 -47.72
CA ILE A 885 -34.29 9.50 -48.79
C ILE A 885 -33.77 10.48 -49.86
N MET A 886 -34.44 11.61 -50.05
CA MET A 886 -34.02 12.60 -51.06
C MET A 886 -32.91 13.51 -50.55
N ASN A 887 -32.75 13.65 -49.23
CA ASN A 887 -31.69 14.43 -48.59
C ASN A 887 -30.51 13.56 -48.13
N GLN A 888 -30.81 12.37 -47.60
CA GLN A 888 -29.85 11.39 -47.12
C GLN A 888 -30.07 10.07 -47.88
N GLN A 889 -29.31 9.88 -48.98
CA GLN A 889 -29.52 8.77 -49.92
C GLN A 889 -28.76 7.49 -49.53
N ASN A 890 -27.71 7.61 -48.72
CA ASN A 890 -26.97 6.47 -48.19
C ASN A 890 -26.28 6.82 -46.86
N GLY A 891 -25.79 5.80 -46.14
CA GLY A 891 -25.08 5.98 -44.88
C GLY A 891 -24.03 4.91 -44.60
N VAL A 892 -23.00 5.27 -43.85
CA VAL A 892 -22.02 4.34 -43.28
C VAL A 892 -21.56 4.85 -41.91
N SER A 893 -21.52 3.96 -40.93
CA SER A 893 -20.97 4.26 -39.61
C SER A 893 -19.53 3.77 -39.48
N LEU A 894 -18.76 4.51 -38.71
CA LEU A 894 -17.43 4.16 -38.27
C LEU A 894 -17.41 4.18 -36.74
N VAL A 895 -16.72 3.22 -36.13
CA VAL A 895 -16.58 3.12 -34.68
C VAL A 895 -15.11 2.97 -34.33
N GLY A 896 -14.67 3.68 -33.29
CA GLY A 896 -13.34 3.58 -32.71
C GLY A 896 -13.39 3.79 -31.20
N VAL A 897 -12.24 3.66 -30.55
CA VAL A 897 -12.09 3.81 -29.10
C VAL A 897 -10.95 4.78 -28.83
N ILE A 898 -11.20 5.72 -27.93
CA ILE A 898 -10.16 6.54 -27.31
C ILE A 898 -10.07 6.11 -25.84
N ARG A 899 -8.91 5.66 -25.39
CA ARG A 899 -8.67 5.25 -24.00
C ARG A 899 -7.84 6.30 -23.27
N ASN A 900 -8.09 6.48 -21.97
CA ASN A 900 -7.41 7.40 -21.05
C ASN A 900 -7.61 8.90 -21.32
N ARG A 901 -8.57 9.29 -22.17
CA ARG A 901 -8.74 10.70 -22.58
C ARG A 901 -8.96 11.65 -21.39
N ASP A 902 -9.85 11.25 -20.47
CA ASP A 902 -10.36 12.09 -19.40
C ASP A 902 -10.28 11.32 -18.05
N LEU A 903 -9.06 11.04 -17.58
CA LEU A 903 -8.86 10.18 -16.39
C LEU A 903 -9.26 10.85 -15.07
N LEU A 904 -9.03 12.16 -14.93
CA LEU A 904 -9.33 12.88 -13.70
C LEU A 904 -10.57 13.77 -13.88
N LYS A 905 -11.71 13.32 -13.33
CA LYS A 905 -12.96 14.07 -13.28
C LYS A 905 -13.41 14.22 -11.83
N ILE A 906 -13.55 15.44 -11.34
CA ILE A 906 -13.89 15.72 -9.94
C ILE A 906 -15.05 16.71 -9.90
N ASN A 907 -16.01 16.49 -9.00
CA ASN A 907 -17.09 17.46 -8.79
C ASN A 907 -16.56 18.66 -8.00
N GLY A 908 -16.53 19.84 -8.63
CA GLY A 908 -16.27 21.12 -7.98
C GLY A 908 -17.57 21.88 -7.69
N SER A 909 -17.45 23.04 -7.04
CA SER A 909 -18.58 23.89 -6.66
C SER A 909 -19.41 24.41 -7.84
N ALA A 910 -18.83 24.43 -9.05
CA ALA A 910 -19.46 24.88 -10.29
C ALA A 910 -19.87 23.74 -11.24
N GLY A 911 -19.73 22.47 -10.82
CA GLY A 911 -19.99 21.29 -11.65
C GLY A 911 -18.76 20.39 -11.78
N GLN A 912 -18.82 19.40 -12.68
CA GLN A 912 -17.72 18.47 -12.92
C GLN A 912 -16.55 19.18 -13.61
N ILE A 913 -15.36 19.07 -13.02
CA ILE A 913 -14.09 19.60 -13.51
C ILE A 913 -13.28 18.43 -14.05
N THR A 914 -12.75 18.59 -15.26
CA THR A 914 -11.87 17.60 -15.89
C THR A 914 -10.47 18.19 -16.03
N ILE A 915 -9.47 17.52 -15.45
CA ILE A 915 -8.07 17.87 -15.68
C ILE A 915 -7.57 17.07 -16.88
N PRO A 916 -7.02 17.70 -17.93
CA PRO A 916 -6.62 16.99 -19.15
C PRO A 916 -5.52 15.93 -18.90
N THR A 917 -5.73 14.71 -19.39
CA THR A 917 -4.69 13.68 -19.44
C THR A 917 -3.58 14.09 -20.41
N ASN A 918 -2.34 13.78 -20.07
CA ASN A 918 -1.21 13.94 -20.97
C ASN A 918 -1.37 13.05 -22.21
N ARG A 919 -1.22 13.65 -23.40
CA ARG A 919 -1.43 12.98 -24.70
C ARG A 919 -0.58 11.72 -24.90
N SER A 920 0.55 11.60 -24.22
CA SER A 920 1.37 10.38 -24.29
C SER A 920 0.67 9.12 -23.75
N PHE A 921 -0.39 9.26 -22.95
CA PHE A 921 -1.15 8.13 -22.40
C PHE A 921 -2.44 7.83 -23.16
N ILE A 922 -2.80 8.64 -24.16
CA ILE A 922 -4.05 8.51 -24.90
C ILE A 922 -3.85 7.53 -26.05
N TYR A 923 -4.56 6.41 -26.01
CA TYR A 923 -4.64 5.47 -27.13
C TYR A 923 -5.77 5.86 -28.08
N GLU A 924 -5.54 5.69 -29.37
CA GLU A 924 -6.56 5.89 -30.41
C GLU A 924 -6.59 4.66 -31.31
N THR A 925 -7.74 3.99 -31.37
CA THR A 925 -7.92 2.95 -32.38
C THR A 925 -8.14 3.54 -33.75
N PRO A 926 -7.78 2.83 -34.84
CA PRO A 926 -8.33 3.12 -36.15
C PRO A 926 -9.86 3.15 -36.09
N MET A 927 -10.47 4.05 -36.86
CA MET A 927 -11.91 4.05 -37.07
C MET A 927 -12.27 2.89 -38.00
N ILE A 928 -12.97 1.89 -37.47
CA ILE A 928 -13.43 0.72 -38.22
C ILE A 928 -14.75 1.10 -38.90
N ALA A 929 -14.79 1.02 -40.22
CA ALA A 929 -15.99 1.26 -41.02
C ALA A 929 -16.66 -0.06 -41.41
N PHE A 930 -17.99 -0.05 -41.59
CA PHE A 930 -18.64 -1.16 -42.28
C PHE A 930 -18.08 -1.27 -43.72
N PRO A 931 -17.84 -2.50 -44.23
CA PRO A 931 -17.20 -2.69 -45.53
C PRO A 931 -18.05 -2.23 -46.72
N GLY A 932 -19.38 -2.14 -46.55
CA GLY A 932 -20.30 -1.61 -47.56
C GLY A 932 -20.90 -0.28 -47.13
N ILE A 933 -21.40 0.49 -48.09
CA ILE A 933 -22.27 1.65 -47.83
C ILE A 933 -23.71 1.17 -47.82
N ALA A 934 -24.49 1.53 -46.80
CA ALA A 934 -25.88 1.13 -46.67
C ALA A 934 -26.78 2.10 -47.47
N THR A 935 -27.50 1.57 -48.46
CA THR A 935 -28.37 2.35 -49.35
C THR A 935 -29.80 1.82 -49.26
N PRO A 936 -30.75 2.57 -48.67
CA PRO A 936 -32.16 2.20 -48.64
C PRO A 936 -32.76 2.11 -50.04
N LEU A 937 -33.68 1.16 -50.24
CA LEU A 937 -34.48 1.00 -51.45
C LEU A 937 -35.97 1.02 -51.06
N LEU A 938 -36.58 2.21 -51.10
CA LEU A 938 -37.97 2.39 -50.68
C LEU A 938 -38.93 2.09 -51.84
N THR A 939 -39.86 1.16 -51.65
CA THR A 939 -40.85 0.80 -52.69
C THR A 939 -42.26 0.74 -52.12
N TRP A 940 -43.18 1.47 -52.75
CA TRP A 940 -44.56 1.61 -52.29
C TRP A 940 -45.56 1.29 -53.39
N ASN A 941 -46.51 0.40 -53.10
CA ASN A 941 -47.58 0.01 -54.00
C ASN A 941 -48.97 0.32 -53.43
N ILE A 942 -49.12 1.51 -52.84
CA ILE A 942 -50.36 1.99 -52.22
C ILE A 942 -50.78 3.33 -52.85
N PRO A 943 -52.09 3.65 -52.89
CA PRO A 943 -52.56 4.86 -53.53
C PRO A 943 -52.15 6.13 -52.76
N PHE A 944 -51.42 7.02 -53.41
CA PHE A 944 -51.15 8.38 -52.92
C PHE A 944 -51.90 9.40 -53.77
N PRO A 945 -53.03 9.95 -53.28
CA PRO A 945 -53.78 10.93 -54.03
C PRO A 945 -53.02 12.26 -54.11
N PHE A 946 -52.97 12.89 -55.29
CA PHE A 946 -52.39 14.23 -55.47
C PHE A 946 -53.27 15.14 -56.35
N GLY A 947 -53.05 16.45 -56.28
CA GLY A 947 -53.72 17.42 -57.16
C GLY A 947 -55.21 17.68 -56.85
N ALA A 948 -55.60 17.70 -55.57
CA ALA A 948 -57.00 17.91 -55.15
C ALA A 948 -57.56 19.31 -55.49
N SER A 949 -56.73 20.33 -55.69
CA SER A 949 -57.15 21.70 -56.01
C SER A 949 -56.15 22.39 -56.96
N GLY A 950 -56.44 22.43 -58.26
CA GLY A 950 -55.60 23.07 -59.27
C GLY A 950 -55.80 22.52 -60.69
N GLY A 951 -55.07 23.07 -61.66
CA GLY A 951 -54.95 22.53 -63.03
C GLY A 951 -53.93 21.39 -63.10
N LEU A 952 -53.94 20.60 -64.18
CA LEU A 952 -53.06 19.42 -64.32
C LEU A 952 -51.57 19.77 -64.18
N VAL A 953 -51.14 20.89 -64.76
CA VAL A 953 -49.74 21.37 -64.69
C VAL A 953 -49.34 21.69 -63.25
N SER A 954 -50.18 22.42 -62.49
CA SER A 954 -49.88 22.74 -61.09
C SER A 954 -49.88 21.48 -60.22
N ALA A 955 -50.81 20.55 -60.46
CA ALA A 955 -50.88 19.28 -59.73
C ALA A 955 -49.62 18.41 -59.94
N ILE A 956 -49.10 18.33 -61.18
CA ILE A 956 -47.87 17.60 -61.47
C ILE A 956 -46.65 18.31 -60.87
N ARG A 957 -46.60 19.65 -60.90
CA ARG A 957 -45.53 20.42 -60.25
C ARG A 957 -45.51 20.18 -58.74
N ASP A 958 -46.66 20.31 -58.08
CA ASP A 958 -46.79 20.07 -56.64
C ASP A 958 -46.41 18.64 -56.25
N LEU A 959 -46.73 17.65 -57.10
CA LEU A 959 -46.31 16.26 -56.90
C LEU A 959 -44.78 16.14 -56.90
N PHE A 960 -44.09 16.68 -57.91
CA PHE A 960 -42.62 16.65 -57.95
C PHE A 960 -42.00 17.44 -56.80
N SER A 961 -42.58 18.56 -56.38
CA SER A 961 -42.11 19.29 -55.18
C SER A 961 -42.28 18.49 -53.89
N GLN A 962 -43.36 17.70 -53.75
CA GLN A 962 -43.55 16.81 -52.60
C GLN A 962 -42.54 15.65 -52.56
N ILE A 963 -42.18 15.12 -53.74
CA ILE A 963 -41.18 14.05 -53.85
C ILE A 963 -39.77 14.62 -53.63
N LEU A 964 -39.37 15.60 -54.44
CA LEU A 964 -37.98 16.07 -54.55
C LEU A 964 -37.59 17.20 -53.58
N GLY A 965 -38.56 17.75 -52.83
CA GLY A 965 -38.36 18.89 -51.93
C GLY A 965 -38.45 20.25 -52.62
N THR A 966 -38.27 21.33 -51.83
CA THR A 966 -38.25 22.72 -52.30
C THR A 966 -37.01 23.46 -51.74
N PRO A 967 -36.14 24.06 -52.59
CA PRO A 967 -36.16 24.01 -54.06
C PRO A 967 -35.92 22.58 -54.58
N VAL A 968 -36.47 22.27 -55.75
CA VAL A 968 -36.42 20.93 -56.33
C VAL A 968 -34.97 20.58 -56.71
N GLN A 969 -34.48 19.44 -56.22
CA GLN A 969 -33.14 18.96 -56.53
C GLN A 969 -33.06 18.34 -57.93
N GLU A 970 -31.91 18.46 -58.58
CA GLU A 970 -31.61 17.81 -59.86
C GLU A 970 -31.45 16.29 -59.66
N THR A 971 -32.55 15.55 -59.70
CA THR A 971 -32.56 14.09 -59.54
C THR A 971 -32.85 13.38 -60.85
N ASP A 972 -32.19 12.23 -61.07
CA ASP A 972 -32.54 11.31 -62.15
C ASP A 972 -33.81 10.54 -61.77
N LEU A 973 -34.82 10.55 -62.65
CA LEU A 973 -36.12 9.93 -62.45
C LEU A 973 -36.52 9.05 -63.63
N SER A 974 -37.43 8.10 -63.43
CA SER A 974 -38.25 7.52 -64.50
C SER A 974 -39.73 7.66 -64.15
N VAL A 975 -40.58 7.93 -65.15
CA VAL A 975 -42.02 8.14 -64.94
C VAL A 975 -42.81 7.26 -65.89
N ALA A 976 -43.71 6.44 -65.35
CA ALA A 976 -44.76 5.77 -66.12
C ALA A 976 -46.12 6.36 -65.74
N ILE A 977 -46.95 6.65 -66.73
CA ILE A 977 -48.32 7.12 -66.55
C ILE A 977 -49.25 6.08 -67.16
N GLN A 978 -50.26 5.71 -66.40
CA GLN A 978 -51.34 4.82 -66.80
C GLN A 978 -52.68 5.50 -66.54
N TYR A 979 -53.67 5.18 -67.34
CA TYR A 979 -55.06 5.47 -67.06
C TYR A 979 -55.67 4.25 -66.34
N GLY A 980 -56.22 4.46 -65.15
CA GLY A 980 -56.96 3.46 -64.39
C GLY A 980 -58.46 3.72 -64.45
N TYR A 981 -59.25 2.64 -64.53
CA TYR A 981 -60.70 2.71 -64.42
C TYR A 981 -61.21 1.69 -63.43
N THR A 982 -61.95 2.15 -62.43
CA THR A 982 -62.54 1.31 -61.39
C THR A 982 -63.79 0.61 -61.93
N LEU A 983 -63.70 -0.70 -62.14
CA LEU A 983 -64.83 -1.55 -62.55
C LEU A 983 -65.75 -1.84 -61.36
N VAL A 984 -65.15 -2.11 -60.19
CA VAL A 984 -65.85 -2.38 -58.94
C VAL A 984 -65.19 -1.54 -57.84
N PRO A 985 -65.93 -0.67 -57.13
CA PRO A 985 -65.38 0.11 -56.04
C PRO A 985 -64.93 -0.80 -54.89
N ALA A 986 -63.95 -0.33 -54.12
CA ALA A 986 -63.52 -1.02 -52.91
C ALA A 986 -64.68 -1.08 -51.89
N THR A 987 -64.75 -2.18 -51.15
CA THR A 987 -65.65 -2.33 -50.00
C THR A 987 -64.82 -2.43 -48.72
N ALA A 988 -65.48 -2.51 -47.56
CA ALA A 988 -64.78 -2.74 -46.28
C ALA A 988 -64.03 -4.08 -46.24
N GLU A 989 -64.39 -5.06 -47.09
CA GLU A 989 -63.82 -6.42 -47.11
C GLU A 989 -63.07 -6.76 -48.41
N SER A 990 -63.03 -5.87 -49.41
CA SER A 990 -62.39 -6.15 -50.71
C SER A 990 -61.81 -4.92 -51.40
N GLU A 991 -60.65 -5.08 -52.05
CA GLU A 991 -60.01 -4.02 -52.84
C GLU A 991 -60.81 -3.70 -54.12
N ALA A 992 -60.66 -2.47 -54.62
CA ALA A 992 -61.26 -2.06 -55.88
C ALA A 992 -60.70 -2.86 -57.07
N LEU A 993 -61.58 -3.39 -57.92
CA LEU A 993 -61.16 -3.99 -59.18
C LEU A 993 -60.92 -2.88 -60.21
N VAL A 994 -59.65 -2.70 -60.59
CA VAL A 994 -59.21 -1.65 -61.52
C VAL A 994 -58.60 -2.28 -62.76
N VAL A 995 -58.96 -1.75 -63.93
CA VAL A 995 -58.25 -2.02 -65.20
C VAL A 995 -57.37 -0.82 -65.54
N THR A 996 -56.13 -1.08 -65.97
CA THR A 996 -55.17 -0.03 -66.35
C THR A 996 -54.81 -0.10 -67.84
N MET A 997 -54.57 1.06 -68.44
CA MET A 997 -54.07 1.21 -69.81
C MET A 997 -52.85 2.14 -69.82
N PRO A 998 -51.74 1.78 -70.48
CA PRO A 998 -50.56 2.63 -70.54
C PRO A 998 -50.81 3.91 -71.33
N VAL A 999 -50.23 5.00 -70.87
CA VAL A 999 -50.38 6.36 -71.45
C VAL A 999 -49.02 6.88 -71.90
N LEU A 1000 -48.04 6.85 -71.00
CA LEU A 1000 -46.69 7.34 -71.24
C LEU A 1000 -45.69 6.53 -70.43
N PHE A 1001 -44.52 6.28 -70.99
CA PHE A 1001 -43.35 5.85 -70.23
C PHE A 1001 -42.16 6.71 -70.64
N LYS A 1002 -41.61 7.45 -69.68
CA LYS A 1002 -40.38 8.21 -69.82
C LYS A 1002 -39.28 7.46 -69.05
N PRO A 1003 -38.34 6.79 -69.75
CA PRO A 1003 -37.22 6.10 -69.11
C PRO A 1003 -36.30 7.12 -68.43
N ARG A 1004 -35.31 6.65 -67.65
CA ARG A 1004 -34.42 7.47 -66.81
C ARG A 1004 -34.00 8.80 -67.47
N PHE A 1005 -34.33 9.93 -66.84
CA PHE A 1005 -34.05 11.29 -67.29
C PHE A 1005 -33.70 12.18 -66.09
N ARG A 1006 -32.93 13.25 -66.31
CA ARG A 1006 -32.67 14.27 -65.27
C ARG A 1006 -33.87 15.22 -65.19
N TYR A 1007 -34.43 15.42 -64.00
CA TYR A 1007 -35.58 16.31 -63.80
C TYR A 1007 -35.24 17.78 -64.09
N THR A 1008 -36.11 18.45 -64.85
CA THR A 1008 -36.20 19.91 -65.02
C THR A 1008 -37.68 20.32 -64.97
N ASP A 1009 -38.01 21.58 -64.64
CA ASP A 1009 -39.42 22.02 -64.54
C ASP A 1009 -40.18 21.90 -65.88
N ASP A 1010 -39.46 21.93 -67.02
CA ASP A 1010 -40.03 21.72 -68.36
C ASP A 1010 -40.76 20.37 -68.51
N VAL A 1011 -40.30 19.35 -67.77
CA VAL A 1011 -40.90 18.01 -67.78
C VAL A 1011 -42.36 18.06 -67.29
N VAL A 1012 -42.70 18.97 -66.38
CA VAL A 1012 -44.08 19.13 -65.89
C VAL A 1012 -45.03 19.41 -67.05
N GLN A 1013 -44.66 20.34 -67.93
CA GLN A 1013 -45.47 20.71 -69.09
C GLN A 1013 -45.48 19.61 -70.16
N GLU A 1014 -44.36 18.91 -70.35
CA GLU A 1014 -44.26 17.76 -71.25
C GLU A 1014 -45.24 16.64 -70.86
N LEU A 1015 -45.24 16.25 -69.58
CA LEU A 1015 -46.13 15.21 -69.05
C LEU A 1015 -47.60 15.62 -69.16
N ALA A 1016 -47.93 16.87 -68.80
CA ALA A 1016 -49.30 17.39 -68.91
C ALA A 1016 -49.79 17.39 -70.36
N ASN A 1017 -48.95 17.79 -71.33
CA ASN A 1017 -49.29 17.78 -72.75
C ASN A 1017 -49.52 16.35 -73.26
N ALA A 1018 -48.69 15.38 -72.87
CA ALA A 1018 -48.85 13.98 -73.26
C ALA A 1018 -50.17 13.38 -72.73
N MET A 1019 -50.51 13.68 -71.47
CA MET A 1019 -51.78 13.25 -70.87
C MET A 1019 -52.98 13.89 -71.56
N ASN A 1020 -52.92 15.20 -71.85
CA ASN A 1020 -53.99 15.91 -72.56
C ASN A 1020 -54.19 15.37 -73.98
N ALA A 1021 -53.11 15.11 -74.71
CA ALA A 1021 -53.15 14.52 -76.05
C ALA A 1021 -53.80 13.13 -76.03
N TRP A 1022 -53.42 12.28 -75.06
CA TRP A 1022 -54.03 10.97 -74.89
C TRP A 1022 -55.51 11.07 -74.52
N ASN A 1023 -55.88 11.99 -73.63
CA ASN A 1023 -57.26 12.22 -73.21
C ASN A 1023 -58.13 12.67 -74.39
N SER A 1024 -57.61 13.58 -75.24
CA SER A 1024 -58.29 14.00 -76.48
C SER A 1024 -58.45 12.87 -77.50
N TRP A 1025 -57.46 11.99 -77.61
CA TRP A 1025 -57.48 10.86 -78.54
C TRP A 1025 -58.40 9.72 -78.09
N LYS A 1026 -58.29 9.29 -76.82
CA LYS A 1026 -59.01 8.13 -76.29
C LYS A 1026 -60.39 8.45 -75.73
N LYS A 1027 -60.65 9.71 -75.34
CA LYS A 1027 -61.90 10.16 -74.71
C LYS A 1027 -62.40 9.21 -73.60
N PRO A 1028 -61.54 8.91 -72.60
CA PRO A 1028 -61.89 8.01 -71.49
C PRO A 1028 -63.09 8.51 -70.68
N ASN A 1029 -63.80 7.60 -70.00
CA ASN A 1029 -64.91 7.96 -69.11
C ASN A 1029 -64.36 8.64 -67.84
N PRO A 1030 -64.73 9.90 -67.54
CA PRO A 1030 -64.26 10.59 -66.33
C PRO A 1030 -64.86 10.01 -65.04
N CYS A 1031 -66.06 9.41 -65.10
CA CYS A 1031 -66.72 8.84 -63.94
C CYS A 1031 -66.08 7.49 -63.57
N GLY A 1032 -65.25 7.46 -62.53
CA GLY A 1032 -64.50 6.27 -62.10
C GLY A 1032 -63.12 6.11 -62.77
N GLY A 1033 -62.73 7.06 -63.63
CA GLY A 1033 -61.42 7.15 -64.26
C GLY A 1033 -60.42 7.96 -63.44
N PHE A 1034 -59.15 7.56 -63.45
CA PHE A 1034 -58.06 8.26 -62.78
C PHE A 1034 -56.73 8.08 -63.51
N TRP A 1035 -55.80 8.99 -63.28
CA TRP A 1035 -54.40 8.83 -63.70
C TRP A 1035 -53.62 8.16 -62.59
N ASN A 1036 -52.78 7.19 -62.95
CA ASN A 1036 -51.85 6.52 -62.07
C ASN A 1036 -50.42 6.77 -62.55
N PHE A 1037 -49.59 7.35 -61.69
CA PHE A 1037 -48.17 7.59 -61.93
C PHE A 1037 -47.36 6.55 -61.15
N ALA A 1038 -46.40 5.94 -61.82
CA ALA A 1038 -45.30 5.23 -61.19
C ALA A 1038 -44.01 6.05 -61.40
N ILE A 1039 -43.43 6.54 -60.30
CA ILE A 1039 -42.22 7.37 -60.33
C ILE A 1039 -41.11 6.64 -59.57
N ASN A 1040 -39.98 6.43 -60.24
CA ASN A 1040 -38.77 5.94 -59.60
C ASN A 1040 -37.71 7.05 -59.58
N ALA A 1041 -37.11 7.29 -58.41
CA ALA A 1041 -35.99 8.20 -58.24
C ALA A 1041 -34.69 7.41 -58.05
N PHE A 1042 -33.62 7.86 -58.69
CA PHE A 1042 -32.29 7.24 -58.65
C PHE A 1042 -31.32 8.10 -57.83
N SER A 1043 -30.33 7.46 -57.21
CA SER A 1043 -29.32 8.19 -56.42
C SER A 1043 -28.51 9.14 -57.29
N SER A 1044 -28.21 10.32 -56.73
CA SER A 1044 -27.30 11.32 -57.29
C SER A 1044 -25.87 11.20 -56.74
N ILE A 1045 -25.56 10.16 -55.95
CA ILE A 1045 -24.24 9.94 -55.36
C ILE A 1045 -23.30 9.25 -56.35
N ASP A 1046 -22.09 9.80 -56.50
CA ASP A 1046 -21.06 9.25 -57.37
C ASP A 1046 -20.70 7.80 -57.01
N GLY A 1047 -20.71 6.94 -58.04
CA GLY A 1047 -20.42 5.51 -57.92
C GLY A 1047 -21.54 4.66 -57.31
N SER A 1048 -22.72 5.24 -57.06
CA SER A 1048 -23.88 4.50 -56.55
C SER A 1048 -24.37 3.41 -57.52
N PRO A 1049 -24.90 2.27 -57.01
CA PRO A 1049 -25.65 1.31 -57.82
C PRO A 1049 -26.77 1.98 -58.63
N GLN A 1050 -27.05 1.48 -59.85
CA GLN A 1050 -28.08 2.04 -60.74
C GLN A 1050 -29.53 1.67 -60.37
N LEU A 1051 -29.77 1.19 -59.15
CA LEU A 1051 -31.11 0.86 -58.66
C LEU A 1051 -31.86 2.13 -58.21
N PRO A 1052 -33.20 2.16 -58.32
CA PRO A 1052 -33.98 3.28 -57.79
C PRO A 1052 -34.00 3.25 -56.26
N ILE A 1053 -33.70 4.38 -55.63
CA ILE A 1053 -33.70 4.55 -54.17
C ILE A 1053 -35.10 4.80 -53.60
N LEU A 1054 -36.01 5.30 -54.43
CA LEU A 1054 -37.43 5.50 -54.11
C LEU A 1054 -38.29 5.10 -55.32
N SER A 1055 -39.28 4.25 -55.12
CA SER A 1055 -40.24 3.80 -56.14
C SER A 1055 -41.67 3.96 -55.61
N LEU A 1056 -42.40 4.94 -56.14
CA LEU A 1056 -43.79 5.22 -55.82
C LEU A 1056 -44.67 4.74 -56.98
N ASN A 1057 -45.29 3.56 -56.86
CA ASN A 1057 -45.94 2.87 -57.99
C ASN A 1057 -47.41 3.26 -58.21
N ARG A 1058 -48.05 3.93 -57.24
CA ARG A 1058 -49.49 4.24 -57.26
C ARG A 1058 -49.81 5.68 -56.84
N LEU A 1059 -49.25 6.67 -57.53
CA LEU A 1059 -49.59 8.08 -57.33
C LEU A 1059 -50.83 8.42 -58.17
N THR A 1060 -51.97 8.66 -57.54
CA THR A 1060 -53.26 8.76 -58.24
C THR A 1060 -53.84 10.17 -58.25
N THR A 1061 -54.48 10.55 -59.34
CA THR A 1061 -55.29 11.77 -59.39
C THR A 1061 -56.53 11.55 -60.25
N ALA A 1062 -57.68 12.05 -59.81
CA ALA A 1062 -58.96 11.82 -60.50
C ALA A 1062 -58.94 12.42 -61.91
N LEU A 1063 -59.51 11.71 -62.88
CA LEU A 1063 -59.71 12.24 -64.22
C LEU A 1063 -60.85 13.26 -64.17
N ARG A 1064 -60.53 14.55 -64.19
CA ARG A 1064 -61.53 15.61 -64.20
C ARG A 1064 -62.13 15.75 -65.59
N SER A 1065 -63.45 15.92 -65.68
CA SER A 1065 -64.09 16.41 -66.90
C SER A 1065 -63.56 17.81 -67.19
N SER A 1066 -62.94 17.99 -68.35
CA SER A 1066 -62.48 19.29 -68.86
C SER A 1066 -63.60 20.31 -68.87
#